data_AF-A0A2W7PDG0-F1
#
_entry.id   AF-A0A2W7PDG0-F1
#
_cell.length_a   1.000
_cell.length_b   1.000
_cell.length_c   1.000
_cell.angle_alpha   90.00
_cell.angle_beta   90.00
_cell.angle_gamma   90.00
#
_symmetry.space_group_name_H-M   'P 1'
#
loop_
_entity.id
_entity.type
_entity.pdbx_description
1 polymer ?
#
loop_
_entity_poly.entity_id
_entity_poly.type
_entity_poly.pdbx_seq_one_letter_code
_entity_poly.pdbx_strand_id
1 'polypeptide(L)'
;MKSLRVRLMVFTLTSVSLAGCGGSSDDSPVQVPTAMVVSSRPDMVSGGSAVISVSKPTGAAGDLKVMLGSTDVTSAFKPTSDGRLVGLVSGFAVGENRMLISFGRGQTTLVLRNHDRNGPIISGPHQMPWICETQKFNLRNGTTLGPAQDVFCNAPTNISYIYKSTVTRTFKALPSTASYPDDLATTTTTEGKTVNFIVRVETGTLNRAIYQFSVLHDPQKDAMPSPEAQYQGWNRKLVFVFGGSASAGYRQGYDIGNASDTVAGPLTSEEKKLAAGFAVLGSTLTKFGNNANDVLSAETASMVKEAFIKRFGAPIYTMGWGASGGSMQQHLIANNYPGILDGITPAASFSDLHSIVPNVADCTLLDRAFTSSNLVWTDQQKQEVSGYNTWDTCKQWMGTYTPDWLVARKNEKPLGNYLGAVLDYNQCPLEISSADGYDPIANPSGVRCDLYSGIKNLVGVDSGTGYAARGYDNVGVQYGLKVFKAGHISAEQFVTLNEMVGGFTSDGELQGARSSASPIALNNLYEFGRINSAENLGDIPIIDQRSDPGTSANVHDSIRSLSTRARLMRERGNAKNHVILRFSSAAPPPGSSATPLDGEGYVLQKMDQWLMAMKNDTRVYATAAQRVVANKPGGLTDACFTSEGTQIAETADPNNGGQCGQIMPFYLNPRMVAGGPLTDDVLKCQLVPVNASDYPGLSASQLARLKAVFPTGVCDYGRASVGSKPLKGTWLTYPSAGVAEQLQ
;
A
#
# COMPACT_ATOMS: atom_id res chain seq x y z
N MET A 1 -47.02 9.24 8.71
CA MET A 1 -48.02 8.23 8.28
C MET A 1 -47.69 7.74 6.87
N LYS A 2 -47.05 6.57 6.77
CA LYS A 2 -47.11 5.64 5.63
C LYS A 2 -46.46 4.35 6.14
N SER A 3 -47.27 3.30 6.19
CA SER A 3 -47.07 2.04 6.91
C SER A 3 -46.10 1.09 6.19
N LEU A 4 -45.10 0.59 6.91
CA LEU A 4 -44.24 -0.51 6.47
C LEU A 4 -44.91 -1.83 6.85
N ARG A 5 -45.33 -2.63 5.86
CA ARG A 5 -45.87 -3.97 6.05
C ARG A 5 -44.73 -4.96 6.29
N VAL A 6 -44.59 -5.44 7.51
CA VAL A 6 -43.75 -6.59 7.87
C VAL A 6 -44.53 -7.87 7.56
N ARG A 7 -44.00 -8.71 6.66
CA ARG A 7 -44.51 -10.08 6.47
C ARG A 7 -43.84 -10.98 7.51
N LEU A 8 -44.60 -11.34 8.54
CA LEU A 8 -44.29 -12.35 9.53
C LEU A 8 -44.64 -13.72 8.92
N MET A 9 -43.67 -14.60 8.70
CA MET A 9 -43.91 -15.97 8.25
C MET A 9 -44.06 -16.86 9.50
N VAL A 10 -45.30 -17.24 9.78
CA VAL A 10 -45.67 -18.18 10.85
C VAL A 10 -45.47 -19.60 10.31
N PHE A 11 -44.52 -20.35 10.85
CA PHE A 11 -44.42 -21.79 10.59
C PHE A 11 -45.39 -22.55 11.50
N THR A 12 -46.36 -23.21 10.88
CA THR A 12 -47.33 -24.10 11.53
C THR A 12 -46.66 -25.44 11.82
N LEU A 13 -46.52 -25.81 13.09
CA LEU A 13 -46.11 -27.17 13.48
C LEU A 13 -47.25 -28.14 13.12
N THR A 14 -46.97 -29.08 12.22
CA THR A 14 -47.85 -30.22 11.95
C THR A 14 -47.19 -31.44 12.56
N SER A 15 -47.74 -31.96 13.66
CA SER A 15 -47.32 -33.19 14.33
C SER A 15 -47.79 -34.40 13.54
N VAL A 16 -46.87 -35.11 12.90
CA VAL A 16 -47.10 -36.43 12.31
C VAL A 16 -46.48 -37.47 13.22
N SER A 17 -47.34 -38.26 13.87
CA SER A 17 -46.98 -39.44 14.65
C SER A 17 -46.67 -40.60 13.68
N LEU A 18 -45.41 -41.02 13.60
CA LEU A 18 -45.01 -42.25 12.91
C LEU A 18 -44.66 -43.31 13.96
N ALA A 19 -45.49 -44.35 13.99
CA ALA A 19 -45.29 -45.56 14.77
C ALA A 19 -44.07 -46.34 14.25
N GLY A 20 -43.28 -46.87 15.19
CA GLY A 20 -42.02 -47.55 14.91
C GLY A 20 -42.17 -48.90 14.21
N CYS A 21 -41.21 -49.18 13.34
CA CYS A 21 -40.73 -50.52 13.04
C CYS A 21 -39.22 -50.52 13.26
N GLY A 22 -38.75 -51.43 14.11
CA GLY A 22 -37.37 -51.52 14.56
C GLY A 22 -36.41 -51.89 13.42
N GLY A 23 -35.39 -51.06 13.29
CA GLY A 23 -34.09 -51.38 12.69
C GLY A 23 -33.07 -50.51 13.40
N SER A 24 -32.06 -51.11 14.03
CA SER A 24 -30.96 -50.36 14.63
C SER A 24 -30.11 -49.74 13.52
N SER A 25 -30.47 -48.54 13.08
CA SER A 25 -29.54 -47.67 12.37
C SER A 25 -28.86 -46.77 13.40
N ASP A 26 -27.56 -46.94 13.55
CA ASP A 26 -26.65 -45.95 14.13
C ASP A 26 -26.71 -44.67 13.28
N ASP A 27 -27.77 -43.87 13.41
CA ASP A 27 -27.92 -42.55 12.79
C ASP A 27 -27.23 -41.49 13.64
N SER A 28 -25.96 -41.74 13.96
CA SER A 28 -25.06 -40.66 14.37
C SER A 28 -24.83 -39.76 13.15
N PRO A 29 -24.91 -38.42 13.28
CA PRO A 29 -24.66 -37.52 12.16
C PRO A 29 -23.31 -37.85 11.52
N VAL A 30 -23.28 -38.11 10.21
CA VAL A 30 -22.02 -38.34 9.49
C VAL A 30 -21.16 -37.10 9.65
N GLN A 31 -20.09 -37.21 10.42
CA GLN A 31 -19.19 -36.09 10.64
C GLN A 31 -18.36 -35.82 9.39
N VAL A 32 -18.40 -34.58 8.89
CA VAL A 32 -17.80 -34.19 7.62
C VAL A 32 -16.47 -33.46 7.85
N PRO A 33 -15.38 -33.81 7.15
CA PRO A 33 -14.12 -33.07 7.24
C PRO A 33 -14.28 -31.63 6.76
N THR A 34 -13.49 -30.71 7.33
CA THR A 34 -13.37 -29.34 6.81
C THR A 34 -12.07 -29.19 6.04
N ALA A 35 -12.11 -28.56 4.88
CA ALA A 35 -10.93 -28.27 4.07
C ALA A 35 -10.90 -26.80 3.67
N MET A 36 -9.71 -26.21 3.60
CA MET A 36 -9.51 -24.83 3.17
C MET A 36 -8.18 -24.66 2.42
N VAL A 37 -8.17 -23.74 1.47
CA VAL A 37 -6.94 -23.21 0.89
C VAL A 37 -6.28 -22.30 1.94
N VAL A 38 -5.01 -22.55 2.27
CA VAL A 38 -4.26 -21.75 3.26
C VAL A 38 -3.16 -20.91 2.65
N SER A 39 -2.79 -21.15 1.38
CA SER A 39 -1.79 -20.33 0.68
C SER A 39 -2.34 -19.01 0.16
N SER A 40 -3.64 -18.93 -0.08
CA SER A 40 -4.32 -17.76 -0.68
C SER A 40 -5.82 -17.84 -0.41
N ARG A 41 -6.58 -16.83 -0.86
CA ARG A 41 -8.02 -17.00 -1.02
C ARG A 41 -8.30 -18.08 -2.09
N PRO A 42 -9.37 -18.89 -1.94
CA PRO A 42 -9.67 -19.94 -2.90
C PRO A 42 -9.87 -19.45 -4.34
N ASP A 43 -10.31 -18.22 -4.55
CA ASP A 43 -10.53 -17.59 -5.87
C ASP A 43 -9.27 -16.94 -6.47
N MET A 44 -8.13 -17.01 -5.78
CA MET A 44 -6.86 -16.37 -6.16
C MET A 44 -5.67 -17.33 -6.19
N VAL A 45 -5.91 -18.64 -6.30
CA VAL A 45 -4.80 -19.59 -6.42
C VAL A 45 -4.02 -19.29 -7.70
N SER A 46 -2.69 -19.31 -7.64
CA SER A 46 -1.86 -19.04 -8.83
C SER A 46 -0.83 -20.15 -9.09
N GLY A 47 -0.44 -20.31 -10.35
CA GLY A 47 0.70 -21.18 -10.72
C GLY A 47 0.47 -22.67 -10.49
N GLY A 48 -0.79 -23.14 -10.53
CA GLY A 48 -1.14 -24.56 -10.64
C GLY A 48 -0.96 -25.39 -9.37
N SER A 49 -0.74 -24.75 -8.22
CA SER A 49 -0.59 -25.41 -6.93
C SER A 49 -1.17 -24.57 -5.80
N ALA A 50 -1.50 -25.20 -4.67
CA ALA A 50 -1.99 -24.53 -3.46
C ALA A 50 -1.67 -25.37 -2.22
N VAL A 51 -1.48 -24.70 -1.09
CA VAL A 51 -1.40 -25.40 0.20
C VAL A 51 -2.82 -25.56 0.73
N ILE A 52 -3.18 -26.79 1.04
CA ILE A 52 -4.50 -27.17 1.54
C ILE A 52 -4.35 -27.66 2.98
N SER A 53 -5.23 -27.19 3.86
CA SER A 53 -5.38 -27.76 5.20
C SER A 53 -6.70 -28.50 5.31
N VAL A 54 -6.64 -29.70 5.88
CA VAL A 54 -7.80 -30.55 6.20
C VAL A 54 -7.83 -30.79 7.70
N SER A 55 -8.98 -30.53 8.33
CA SER A 55 -9.21 -30.87 9.73
C SER A 55 -10.06 -32.13 9.81
N LYS A 56 -9.60 -33.06 10.65
CA LYS A 56 -10.32 -34.30 10.96
C LYS A 56 -11.52 -34.01 11.88
N PRO A 57 -12.71 -34.56 11.62
CA PRO A 57 -13.84 -34.43 12.54
C PRO A 57 -13.61 -35.17 13.86
N THR A 58 -14.09 -34.59 14.96
CA THR A 58 -13.89 -35.12 16.32
C THR A 58 -14.56 -36.49 16.51
N GLY A 59 -13.77 -37.56 16.56
CA GLY A 59 -14.26 -38.93 16.73
C GLY A 59 -14.44 -39.69 15.41
N ALA A 60 -14.12 -39.09 14.26
CA ALA A 60 -14.11 -39.81 12.99
C ALA A 60 -13.07 -40.93 12.98
N ALA A 61 -13.48 -42.14 12.57
CA ALA A 61 -12.60 -43.25 12.23
C ALA A 61 -12.44 -43.34 10.71
N GLY A 62 -11.24 -43.69 10.24
CA GLY A 62 -10.93 -43.83 8.81
C GLY A 62 -9.79 -42.93 8.35
N ASP A 63 -9.21 -43.32 7.21
CA ASP A 63 -8.09 -42.63 6.59
C ASP A 63 -8.56 -41.46 5.73
N LEU A 64 -7.70 -40.44 5.59
CA LEU A 64 -7.90 -39.35 4.64
C LEU A 64 -7.84 -39.93 3.23
N LYS A 65 -8.76 -39.49 2.37
CA LYS A 65 -8.65 -39.63 0.92
C LYS A 65 -8.94 -38.30 0.24
N VAL A 66 -8.05 -37.86 -0.64
CA VAL A 66 -8.18 -36.60 -1.38
C VAL A 66 -8.07 -36.85 -2.87
N MET A 67 -9.11 -36.49 -3.62
CA MET A 67 -9.14 -36.61 -5.09
C MET A 67 -9.19 -35.23 -5.74
N LEU A 68 -8.25 -34.93 -6.63
CA LEU A 68 -8.33 -33.79 -7.55
C LEU A 68 -8.85 -34.29 -8.89
N GLY A 69 -10.14 -34.06 -9.16
CA GLY A 69 -10.84 -34.76 -10.25
C GLY A 69 -10.75 -36.28 -10.05
N SER A 70 -10.11 -36.99 -10.98
CA SER A 70 -9.85 -38.44 -10.91
C SER A 70 -8.51 -38.83 -10.29
N THR A 71 -7.65 -37.86 -9.95
CA THR A 71 -6.29 -38.11 -9.45
C THR A 71 -6.29 -38.16 -7.93
N ASP A 72 -5.79 -39.26 -7.34
CA ASP A 72 -5.58 -39.37 -5.89
C ASP A 72 -4.33 -38.58 -5.49
N VAL A 73 -4.51 -37.57 -4.64
CA VAL A 73 -3.44 -36.68 -4.13
C VAL A 73 -3.25 -36.81 -2.62
N THR A 74 -3.77 -37.88 -2.02
CA THR A 74 -3.74 -38.11 -0.56
C THR A 74 -2.33 -38.08 0.01
N SER A 75 -1.34 -38.59 -0.73
CA SER A 75 0.06 -38.66 -0.29
C SER A 75 0.74 -37.29 -0.10
N ALA A 76 0.14 -36.20 -0.60
CA ALA A 76 0.65 -34.85 -0.39
C ALA A 76 0.46 -34.35 1.05
N PHE A 77 -0.41 -34.98 1.83
CA PHE A 77 -0.83 -34.50 3.15
C PHE A 77 -0.02 -35.14 4.27
N LYS A 78 0.47 -34.30 5.19
CA LYS A 78 1.17 -34.72 6.40
C LYS A 78 0.53 -34.09 7.65
N PRO A 79 0.59 -34.79 8.80
CA PRO A 79 0.08 -34.24 10.06
C PRO A 79 0.95 -33.09 10.55
N THR A 80 0.29 -32.04 11.03
CA THR A 80 0.91 -30.92 11.75
C THR A 80 0.78 -31.11 13.26
N SER A 81 1.55 -30.36 14.04
CA SER A 81 1.59 -30.47 15.51
C SER A 81 0.25 -30.18 16.20
N ASP A 82 -0.65 -29.47 15.53
CA ASP A 82 -2.02 -29.16 15.99
C ASP A 82 -3.07 -30.17 15.50
N GLY A 83 -2.63 -31.29 14.90
CA GLY A 83 -3.51 -32.40 14.49
C GLY A 83 -4.23 -32.20 13.15
N ARG A 84 -3.99 -31.08 12.45
CA ARG A 84 -4.47 -30.90 11.07
C ARG A 84 -3.60 -31.70 10.09
N LEU A 85 -4.12 -31.92 8.90
CA LEU A 85 -3.36 -32.42 7.76
C LEU A 85 -3.10 -31.27 6.79
N VAL A 86 -1.85 -31.08 6.39
CA VAL A 86 -1.44 -30.02 5.45
C VAL A 86 -0.68 -30.64 4.29
N GLY A 87 -0.98 -30.19 3.07
CA GLY A 87 -0.28 -30.65 1.87
C GLY A 87 -0.22 -29.59 0.79
N LEU A 88 0.91 -29.57 0.05
CA LEU A 88 1.02 -28.84 -1.21
C LEU A 88 0.41 -29.69 -2.32
N VAL A 89 -0.77 -29.30 -2.79
CA VAL A 89 -1.45 -29.95 -3.91
C VAL A 89 -1.08 -29.22 -5.20
N SER A 90 -0.66 -29.96 -6.21
CA SER A 90 -0.27 -29.44 -7.52
C SER A 90 -1.14 -30.07 -8.62
N GLY A 91 -1.11 -29.49 -9.81
CA GLY A 91 -1.86 -29.98 -10.97
C GLY A 91 -3.22 -29.31 -11.17
N PHE A 92 -3.45 -28.17 -10.54
CA PHE A 92 -4.65 -27.37 -10.80
C PHE A 92 -4.61 -26.79 -12.22
N ALA A 93 -5.69 -26.96 -12.97
CA ALA A 93 -5.86 -26.32 -14.27
C ALA A 93 -6.17 -24.83 -14.09
N VAL A 94 -5.90 -23.99 -15.09
CA VAL A 94 -6.40 -22.60 -15.08
C VAL A 94 -7.93 -22.63 -15.09
N GLY A 95 -8.57 -21.87 -14.20
CA GLY A 95 -10.02 -21.87 -13.99
C GLY A 95 -10.45 -22.58 -12.70
N GLU A 96 -11.73 -22.95 -12.64
CA GLU A 96 -12.30 -23.67 -11.49
C GLU A 96 -11.73 -25.08 -11.38
N ASN A 97 -11.37 -25.48 -10.16
CA ASN A 97 -10.97 -26.82 -9.80
C ASN A 97 -11.80 -27.30 -8.60
N ARG A 98 -12.12 -28.60 -8.59
CA ARG A 98 -12.89 -29.25 -7.53
C ARG A 98 -12.08 -30.38 -6.95
N MET A 99 -11.93 -30.37 -5.64
CA MET A 99 -11.22 -31.40 -4.90
C MET A 99 -12.16 -32.06 -3.91
N LEU A 100 -12.20 -33.37 -3.93
CA LEU A 100 -13.01 -34.19 -3.05
C LEU A 100 -12.18 -34.66 -1.87
N ILE A 101 -12.62 -34.34 -0.67
CA ILE A 101 -11.93 -34.70 0.58
C ILE A 101 -12.85 -35.62 1.36
N SER A 102 -12.38 -36.84 1.62
CA SER A 102 -13.11 -37.86 2.36
C SER A 102 -12.31 -38.29 3.59
N PHE A 103 -13.02 -38.53 4.69
CA PHE A 103 -12.50 -39.11 5.92
C PHE A 103 -13.48 -40.17 6.38
N GLY A 104 -13.15 -41.45 6.17
CA GLY A 104 -14.12 -42.54 6.36
C GLY A 104 -15.36 -42.34 5.49
N ARG A 105 -16.55 -42.21 6.10
CA ARG A 105 -17.82 -41.96 5.40
C ARG A 105 -18.15 -40.47 5.19
N GLY A 106 -17.42 -39.56 5.84
CA GLY A 106 -17.64 -38.11 5.72
C GLY A 106 -16.92 -37.55 4.50
N GLN A 107 -17.60 -36.68 3.74
CA GLN A 107 -17.07 -36.14 2.49
C GLN A 107 -17.42 -34.65 2.33
N THR A 108 -16.44 -33.86 1.90
CA THR A 108 -16.63 -32.45 1.50
C THR A 108 -15.97 -32.18 0.14
N THR A 109 -16.42 -31.12 -0.52
CA THR A 109 -15.81 -30.63 -1.77
C THR A 109 -15.23 -29.25 -1.53
N LEU A 110 -13.94 -29.09 -1.80
CA LEU A 110 -13.29 -27.78 -1.87
C LEU A 110 -13.27 -27.31 -3.32
N VAL A 111 -13.83 -26.12 -3.57
CA VAL A 111 -13.78 -25.45 -4.88
C VAL A 111 -12.79 -24.31 -4.77
N LEU A 112 -11.93 -24.18 -5.78
CA LEU A 112 -10.96 -23.09 -5.91
C LEU A 112 -10.80 -22.70 -7.37
N ARG A 113 -10.31 -21.50 -7.63
CA ARG A 113 -9.96 -21.00 -8.97
C ARG A 113 -8.47 -20.75 -9.05
N ASN A 114 -7.83 -21.43 -9.98
CA ASN A 114 -6.40 -21.26 -10.25
C ASN A 114 -6.18 -20.35 -11.47
N HIS A 115 -5.18 -19.49 -11.38
CA HIS A 115 -4.78 -18.51 -12.39
C HIS A 115 -3.36 -18.78 -12.86
N ASP A 116 -3.00 -18.21 -14.02
CA ASP A 116 -1.63 -18.29 -14.51
C ASP A 116 -0.66 -17.59 -13.53
N ARG A 117 0.57 -18.10 -13.42
CA ARG A 117 1.60 -17.49 -12.55
C ARG A 117 2.01 -16.08 -12.97
N ASN A 118 1.71 -15.69 -14.21
CA ASN A 118 1.99 -14.37 -14.75
C ASN A 118 0.82 -13.39 -14.55
N GLY A 119 -0.30 -13.81 -13.95
CA GLY A 119 -1.49 -12.99 -13.83
C GLY A 119 -2.13 -12.66 -15.20
N PRO A 120 -3.03 -11.68 -15.25
CA PRO A 120 -3.62 -10.97 -14.11
C PRO A 120 -4.69 -11.82 -13.41
N ILE A 121 -4.91 -11.58 -12.11
CA ILE A 121 -5.99 -12.14 -11.27
C ILE A 121 -7.06 -11.08 -11.01
N ILE A 122 -6.64 -9.90 -10.55
CA ILE A 122 -7.47 -8.74 -10.22
C ILE A 122 -7.07 -7.48 -10.99
N SER A 123 -5.81 -7.30 -11.39
CA SER A 123 -5.29 -6.02 -11.92
C SER A 123 -5.74 -5.66 -13.34
N GLY A 124 -6.33 -6.62 -14.05
CA GLY A 124 -6.81 -6.43 -15.41
C GLY A 124 -5.72 -6.56 -16.47
N PRO A 125 -6.02 -6.20 -17.73
CA PRO A 125 -5.09 -6.32 -18.84
C PRO A 125 -3.71 -5.70 -18.53
N HIS A 126 -2.65 -6.45 -18.86
CA HIS A 126 -1.27 -6.02 -18.66
C HIS A 126 -0.96 -4.71 -19.39
N GLN A 127 -0.23 -3.83 -18.71
CA GLN A 127 0.36 -2.63 -19.32
C GLN A 127 1.41 -3.04 -20.38
N MET A 128 1.34 -2.39 -21.54
CA MET A 128 2.22 -2.59 -22.69
C MET A 128 2.67 -1.25 -23.27
N PRO A 129 3.90 -1.13 -23.80
CA PRO A 129 4.97 -2.14 -23.78
C PRO A 129 5.46 -2.43 -22.36
N TRP A 130 6.30 -3.46 -22.20
CA TRP A 130 6.80 -3.85 -20.89
C TRP A 130 8.28 -4.23 -20.96
N ILE A 131 9.12 -3.51 -20.22
CA ILE A 131 10.57 -3.72 -20.21
C ILE A 131 10.94 -4.74 -19.13
N CYS A 132 11.56 -5.84 -19.55
CA CYS A 132 12.12 -6.84 -18.64
C CYS A 132 13.52 -6.43 -18.16
N GLU A 133 13.75 -6.54 -16.86
CA GLU A 133 14.97 -6.02 -16.21
C GLU A 133 15.63 -7.03 -15.28
N THR A 134 15.29 -8.32 -15.39
CA THR A 134 15.86 -9.41 -14.59
C THR A 134 17.39 -9.41 -14.60
N GLN A 135 18.02 -9.10 -15.73
CA GLN A 135 19.48 -9.05 -15.88
C GLN A 135 20.14 -7.93 -15.06
N LYS A 136 19.38 -6.92 -14.62
CA LYS A 136 19.86 -5.81 -13.78
C LYS A 136 19.72 -6.09 -12.28
N PHE A 137 18.96 -7.12 -11.89
CA PHE A 137 18.72 -7.43 -10.49
C PHE A 137 19.93 -8.16 -9.89
N ASN A 138 20.59 -7.50 -8.93
CA ASN A 138 21.76 -8.05 -8.25
C ASN A 138 21.36 -9.08 -7.19
N LEU A 139 22.00 -10.25 -7.22
CA LEU A 139 21.86 -11.31 -6.24
C LEU A 139 22.96 -11.23 -5.18
N ARG A 140 22.67 -11.72 -3.98
CA ARG A 140 23.61 -11.70 -2.84
C ARG A 140 24.78 -12.68 -2.95
N ASN A 141 24.78 -13.54 -3.96
CA ASN A 141 25.94 -14.38 -4.33
C ASN A 141 26.93 -13.66 -5.27
N GLY A 142 26.71 -12.36 -5.59
CA GLY A 142 27.58 -11.56 -6.45
C GLY A 142 27.27 -11.65 -7.95
N THR A 143 26.20 -12.35 -8.34
CA THR A 143 25.73 -12.46 -9.73
C THR A 143 24.46 -11.63 -9.96
N THR A 144 23.89 -11.65 -11.17
CA THR A 144 22.54 -11.11 -11.43
C THR A 144 21.55 -12.25 -11.68
N LEU A 145 20.24 -11.96 -11.64
CA LEU A 145 19.20 -12.97 -11.90
C LEU A 145 19.24 -13.53 -13.34
N GLY A 146 19.95 -12.85 -14.25
CA GLY A 146 20.10 -13.26 -15.65
C GLY A 146 18.99 -12.72 -16.55
N PRO A 147 19.10 -12.90 -17.88
CA PRO A 147 18.13 -12.38 -18.84
C PRO A 147 16.77 -13.05 -18.70
N ALA A 148 15.71 -12.31 -19.06
CA ALA A 148 14.36 -12.84 -19.13
C ALA A 148 14.28 -13.96 -20.18
N GLN A 149 13.50 -15.00 -19.87
CA GLN A 149 13.31 -16.20 -20.68
C GLN A 149 12.09 -16.11 -21.60
N ASP A 150 11.21 -15.14 -21.37
CA ASP A 150 9.99 -14.94 -22.14
C ASP A 150 9.46 -13.50 -22.05
N VAL A 151 8.34 -13.26 -22.73
CA VAL A 151 7.63 -11.97 -22.79
C VAL A 151 6.98 -11.55 -21.47
N PHE A 152 6.87 -12.46 -20.50
CA PHE A 152 6.36 -12.17 -19.16
C PHE A 152 7.49 -11.87 -18.18
N CYS A 153 8.72 -11.68 -18.67
CA CYS A 153 9.90 -11.37 -17.89
C CYS A 153 10.27 -12.46 -16.88
N ASN A 154 10.04 -13.72 -17.24
CA ASN A 154 10.35 -14.83 -16.35
C ASN A 154 11.84 -15.13 -16.32
N ALA A 155 12.33 -15.55 -15.16
CA ALA A 155 13.70 -16.00 -14.96
C ALA A 155 13.73 -17.17 -13.96
N PRO A 156 14.76 -18.04 -14.02
CA PRO A 156 14.91 -19.15 -13.08
C PRO A 156 15.01 -18.65 -11.64
N THR A 157 14.34 -19.36 -10.73
CA THR A 157 14.48 -19.07 -9.30
C THR A 157 15.91 -19.32 -8.85
N ASN A 158 16.52 -18.32 -8.22
CA ASN A 158 17.81 -18.42 -7.56
C ASN A 158 17.61 -18.56 -6.05
N ILE A 159 18.33 -19.50 -5.45
CA ILE A 159 18.40 -19.68 -3.99
C ILE A 159 19.85 -19.45 -3.59
N SER A 160 20.06 -18.49 -2.71
CA SER A 160 21.37 -18.24 -2.11
C SER A 160 21.28 -18.27 -0.59
N TYR A 161 22.38 -18.64 0.03
CA TYR A 161 22.57 -18.55 1.48
C TYR A 161 23.60 -17.49 1.78
N ILE A 162 23.32 -16.66 2.77
CA ILE A 162 24.23 -15.65 3.29
C ILE A 162 24.33 -15.79 4.80
N TYR A 163 25.39 -15.25 5.38
CA TYR A 163 25.57 -15.23 6.82
C TYR A 163 26.10 -13.89 7.31
N LYS A 164 25.77 -13.53 8.55
CA LYS A 164 26.32 -12.33 9.20
C LYS A 164 27.70 -12.65 9.76
N SER A 165 28.69 -11.85 9.39
CA SER A 165 30.08 -11.99 9.86
C SER A 165 30.31 -11.24 11.17
N THR A 166 30.93 -11.89 12.17
CA THR A 166 31.36 -11.26 13.43
C THR A 166 32.50 -10.26 13.23
N VAL A 167 33.31 -10.45 12.19
CA VAL A 167 34.47 -9.61 11.84
C VAL A 167 34.03 -8.35 11.10
N THR A 168 33.35 -8.50 9.96
CA THR A 168 33.00 -7.37 9.09
C THR A 168 31.69 -6.68 9.49
N ARG A 169 30.87 -7.34 10.33
CA ARG A 169 29.54 -6.87 10.71
C ARG A 169 28.64 -6.60 9.49
N THR A 170 28.84 -7.31 8.38
CA THR A 170 27.99 -7.30 7.19
C THR A 170 27.58 -8.73 6.80
N PHE A 171 26.62 -8.85 5.89
CA PHE A 171 26.27 -10.13 5.30
C PHE A 171 27.27 -10.51 4.19
N LYS A 172 27.68 -11.78 4.19
CA LYS A 172 28.53 -12.40 3.17
C LYS A 172 27.83 -13.61 2.57
N ALA A 173 28.16 -13.95 1.32
CA ALA A 173 27.74 -15.23 0.74
C ALA A 173 28.24 -16.40 1.59
N LEU A 174 27.38 -17.38 1.85
CA LEU A 174 27.75 -18.61 2.55
C LEU A 174 28.52 -19.52 1.56
N PRO A 175 29.80 -19.85 1.80
CA PRO A 175 30.60 -20.60 0.83
C PRO A 175 30.14 -22.05 0.64
N SER A 176 29.56 -22.65 1.67
CA SER A 176 29.10 -24.05 1.67
C SER A 176 27.91 -24.19 2.61
N THR A 177 26.88 -24.96 2.20
CA THR A 177 25.76 -25.33 3.08
C THR A 177 26.07 -26.52 3.98
N ALA A 178 27.25 -27.13 3.84
CA ALA A 178 27.68 -28.32 4.59
C ALA A 178 28.64 -28.01 5.76
N SER A 179 29.19 -26.79 5.85
CA SER A 179 30.13 -26.38 6.89
C SER A 179 29.95 -24.91 7.27
N TYR A 180 30.21 -24.53 8.52
CA TYR A 180 30.10 -23.14 8.96
C TYR A 180 31.41 -22.37 8.75
N PRO A 181 31.34 -21.08 8.36
CA PRO A 181 32.48 -20.16 8.44
C PRO A 181 32.89 -19.89 9.89
N ASP A 182 34.18 -19.69 10.14
CA ASP A 182 34.72 -19.40 11.48
C ASP A 182 34.19 -18.08 12.07
N ASP A 183 33.85 -17.10 11.23
CA ASP A 183 33.33 -15.80 11.62
C ASP A 183 31.79 -15.72 11.61
N LEU A 184 31.09 -16.85 11.69
CA LEU A 184 29.62 -16.89 11.74
C LEU A 184 29.07 -16.26 13.03
N ALA A 185 28.27 -15.21 12.88
CA ALA A 185 27.54 -14.61 13.99
C ALA A 185 26.25 -15.38 14.32
N THR A 186 25.77 -15.19 15.55
CA THR A 186 24.45 -15.62 15.99
C THR A 186 23.51 -14.43 16.16
N THR A 187 22.21 -14.71 16.25
CA THR A 187 21.17 -13.73 16.58
C THR A 187 20.13 -14.33 17.51
N THR A 188 19.34 -13.50 18.18
CA THR A 188 18.27 -13.91 19.09
C THR A 188 16.93 -13.43 18.57
N THR A 189 16.03 -14.38 18.29
CA THR A 189 14.68 -14.09 17.82
C THR A 189 13.82 -13.47 18.92
N THR A 190 12.65 -12.92 18.53
CA THR A 190 11.62 -12.42 19.47
C THR A 190 11.05 -13.50 20.40
N GLU A 191 11.25 -14.77 20.09
CA GLU A 191 10.89 -15.91 20.95
C GLU A 191 12.01 -16.29 21.94
N GLY A 192 13.13 -15.56 21.95
CA GLY A 192 14.28 -15.83 22.81
C GLY A 192 15.20 -16.95 22.31
N LYS A 193 14.97 -17.49 21.11
CA LYS A 193 15.83 -18.51 20.51
C LYS A 193 17.09 -17.88 19.93
N THR A 194 18.26 -18.35 20.39
CA THR A 194 19.56 -18.03 19.78
C THR A 194 19.85 -18.99 18.64
N VAL A 195 20.03 -18.47 17.44
CA VAL A 195 20.28 -19.25 16.22
C VAL A 195 21.48 -18.70 15.46
N ASN A 196 22.05 -19.51 14.56
CA ASN A 196 23.04 -19.04 13.60
C ASN A 196 22.39 -17.96 12.72
N PHE A 197 23.08 -16.84 12.49
CA PHE A 197 22.56 -15.76 11.65
C PHE A 197 22.83 -16.07 10.17
N ILE A 198 22.24 -17.16 9.70
CA ILE A 198 22.23 -17.63 8.31
C ILE A 198 20.86 -17.31 7.73
N VAL A 199 20.86 -16.61 6.59
CA VAL A 199 19.64 -16.22 5.89
C VAL A 199 19.60 -16.94 4.55
N ARG A 200 18.49 -17.63 4.28
CA ARG A 200 18.15 -18.12 2.95
C ARG A 200 17.43 -17.02 2.19
N VAL A 201 17.94 -16.67 1.02
CA VAL A 201 17.38 -15.67 0.11
C VAL A 201 16.92 -16.38 -1.16
N GLU A 202 15.64 -16.31 -1.47
CA GLU A 202 15.11 -16.80 -2.74
C GLU A 202 14.67 -15.61 -3.59
N THR A 203 15.13 -15.57 -4.83
CA THR A 203 14.73 -14.57 -5.82
C THR A 203 14.16 -15.30 -7.03
N GLY A 204 12.99 -14.89 -7.49
CA GLY A 204 12.34 -15.49 -8.65
C GLY A 204 11.41 -14.50 -9.34
N THR A 205 10.57 -15.00 -10.24
CA THR A 205 9.63 -14.17 -10.99
C THR A 205 8.21 -14.71 -10.88
N LEU A 206 7.24 -13.80 -10.77
CA LEU A 206 5.79 -14.05 -10.84
C LEU A 206 5.08 -12.73 -11.16
N ASN A 207 3.91 -12.76 -11.79
CA ASN A 207 3.15 -11.56 -12.16
C ASN A 207 3.95 -10.51 -12.98
N ARG A 208 4.90 -10.96 -13.81
CA ARG A 208 5.92 -10.14 -14.49
C ARG A 208 6.85 -9.33 -13.56
N ALA A 209 6.79 -9.57 -12.26
CA ALA A 209 7.63 -8.97 -11.24
C ALA A 209 8.79 -9.89 -10.86
N ILE A 210 9.87 -9.30 -10.32
CA ILE A 210 10.85 -10.05 -9.55
C ILE A 210 10.36 -10.05 -8.10
N TYR A 211 10.29 -11.22 -7.47
CA TYR A 211 10.03 -11.35 -6.05
C TYR A 211 11.30 -11.76 -5.32
N GLN A 212 11.39 -11.40 -4.04
CA GLN A 212 12.38 -11.96 -3.15
C GLN A 212 11.77 -12.22 -1.77
N PHE A 213 12.19 -13.31 -1.14
CA PHE A 213 11.97 -13.49 0.29
C PHE A 213 13.25 -13.95 1.00
N SER A 214 13.39 -13.47 2.23
CA SER A 214 14.53 -13.72 3.12
C SER A 214 14.04 -14.27 4.45
N VAL A 215 14.66 -15.35 4.91
CA VAL A 215 14.27 -16.03 6.15
C VAL A 215 15.49 -16.64 6.84
N LEU A 216 15.53 -16.61 8.18
CA LEU A 216 16.52 -17.37 8.95
C LEU A 216 16.29 -18.88 8.72
N HIS A 217 17.28 -19.53 8.11
CA HIS A 217 17.26 -20.96 7.80
C HIS A 217 18.69 -21.49 7.83
N ASP A 218 18.95 -22.44 8.72
CA ASP A 218 20.25 -23.08 8.86
C ASP A 218 20.26 -24.40 8.08
N PRO A 219 20.93 -24.48 6.92
CA PRO A 219 20.85 -25.66 6.05
C PRO A 219 21.47 -26.93 6.65
N GLN A 220 22.21 -26.83 7.77
CA GLN A 220 22.75 -27.99 8.49
C GLN A 220 21.82 -28.48 9.60
N LYS A 221 20.85 -27.68 10.06
CA LYS A 221 19.96 -28.00 11.18
C LYS A 221 18.50 -28.07 10.80
N ASP A 222 18.07 -27.23 9.88
CA ASP A 222 16.69 -27.15 9.44
C ASP A 222 16.46 -28.11 8.27
N ALA A 223 15.25 -28.68 8.22
CA ALA A 223 14.83 -29.49 7.08
C ALA A 223 14.73 -28.62 5.79
N MET A 224 14.75 -29.30 4.64
CA MET A 224 14.43 -28.64 3.37
C MET A 224 13.03 -28.03 3.44
N PRO A 225 12.82 -26.82 2.89
CA PRO A 225 11.54 -26.13 3.04
C PRO A 225 10.35 -26.90 2.49
N SER A 226 9.34 -27.11 3.34
CA SER A 226 8.02 -27.60 2.98
C SER A 226 6.93 -26.90 3.83
N PRO A 227 5.66 -26.85 3.38
CA PRO A 227 4.59 -26.15 4.09
C PRO A 227 4.28 -26.63 5.52
N GLU A 228 4.60 -27.89 5.81
CA GLU A 228 4.38 -28.53 7.11
C GLU A 228 5.60 -28.48 8.04
N ALA A 229 6.79 -28.16 7.49
CA ALA A 229 8.02 -28.13 8.27
C ALA A 229 8.08 -26.93 9.21
N GLN A 230 8.83 -27.10 10.30
CA GLN A 230 9.14 -26.05 11.26
C GLN A 230 10.63 -25.73 11.20
N TYR A 231 10.98 -24.48 11.44
CA TYR A 231 12.34 -23.96 11.31
C TYR A 231 12.73 -23.24 12.58
N GLN A 232 13.97 -23.39 13.04
CA GLN A 232 14.39 -22.85 14.33
C GLN A 232 14.44 -21.31 14.35
N GLY A 233 14.85 -20.72 13.22
CA GLY A 233 15.04 -19.27 13.10
C GLY A 233 13.78 -18.47 12.75
N TRP A 234 12.76 -19.09 12.15
CA TRP A 234 11.54 -18.40 11.72
C TRP A 234 10.41 -18.55 12.74
N ASN A 235 9.96 -17.42 13.29
CA ASN A 235 8.88 -17.35 14.29
C ASN A 235 7.46 -17.39 13.67
N ARG A 236 7.34 -17.81 12.40
CA ARG A 236 6.09 -17.84 11.62
C ARG A 236 5.43 -16.48 11.38
N LYS A 237 6.16 -15.37 11.50
CA LYS A 237 5.64 -14.01 11.25
C LYS A 237 6.28 -13.43 9.99
N LEU A 238 5.49 -12.69 9.21
CA LEU A 238 5.95 -12.05 7.98
C LEU A 238 5.95 -10.53 8.09
N VAL A 239 6.98 -9.90 7.51
CA VAL A 239 6.96 -8.49 7.12
C VAL A 239 6.97 -8.43 5.59
N PHE A 240 6.00 -7.74 5.01
CA PHE A 240 5.98 -7.43 3.59
C PHE A 240 6.46 -5.99 3.37
N VAL A 241 7.57 -5.81 2.67
CA VAL A 241 8.16 -4.49 2.42
C VAL A 241 7.64 -3.87 1.11
N PHE A 242 7.18 -2.63 1.21
CA PHE A 242 6.66 -1.82 0.10
C PHE A 242 7.59 -0.64 -0.18
N GLY A 243 7.86 -0.39 -1.46
CA GLY A 243 8.76 0.67 -1.93
C GLY A 243 8.06 1.98 -2.26
N GLY A 244 8.74 3.09 -1.98
CA GLY A 244 8.29 4.46 -2.22
C GLY A 244 8.39 4.94 -3.67
N SER A 245 8.37 6.26 -3.85
CA SER A 245 8.24 6.97 -5.15
C SER A 245 6.89 6.68 -5.84
N ALA A 246 6.69 7.17 -7.07
CA ALA A 246 5.57 6.87 -7.95
C ALA A 246 5.93 7.18 -9.42
N SER A 247 5.70 6.22 -10.32
CA SER A 247 5.88 6.35 -11.77
C SER A 247 4.74 5.70 -12.58
N ALA A 248 4.62 6.02 -13.87
CA ALA A 248 3.55 5.49 -14.73
C ALA A 248 3.71 4.00 -15.09
N GLY A 249 4.91 3.41 -14.94
CA GLY A 249 5.11 1.98 -15.12
C GLY A 249 5.89 1.59 -16.37
N TYR A 250 5.36 0.61 -17.12
CA TYR A 250 5.96 0.01 -18.33
C TYR A 250 7.25 -0.79 -18.12
N ARG A 251 7.53 -1.20 -16.89
CA ARG A 251 8.77 -1.91 -16.54
C ARG A 251 8.59 -2.91 -15.41
N GLN A 252 9.41 -3.96 -15.43
CA GLN A 252 9.52 -4.92 -14.34
C GLN A 252 10.17 -4.33 -13.08
N GLY A 253 11.15 -3.43 -13.23
CA GLY A 253 11.98 -2.94 -12.13
C GLY A 253 13.07 -3.93 -11.71
N TYR A 254 14.07 -3.46 -10.94
CA TYR A 254 15.21 -4.27 -10.51
C TYR A 254 15.62 -4.04 -9.05
N ASP A 255 14.74 -3.46 -8.25
CA ASP A 255 14.94 -3.22 -6.82
C ASP A 255 13.63 -3.36 -6.01
N ILE A 256 13.76 -3.65 -4.72
CA ILE A 256 12.64 -4.06 -3.85
C ILE A 256 12.56 -3.18 -2.61
N GLY A 257 11.35 -2.71 -2.30
CA GLY A 257 11.13 -1.87 -1.13
C GLY A 257 11.80 -0.50 -1.29
N ASN A 258 12.29 0.07 -0.18
CA ASN A 258 13.17 1.24 -0.18
C ASN A 258 14.66 0.85 -0.17
N ALA A 259 14.94 -0.43 -0.38
CA ALA A 259 16.28 -1.00 -0.43
C ALA A 259 16.56 -1.54 -1.84
N SER A 260 17.73 -2.16 -2.03
CA SER A 260 17.96 -2.99 -3.21
C SER A 260 17.28 -4.36 -3.10
N ASP A 261 17.04 -4.85 -1.88
CA ASP A 261 16.55 -6.21 -1.63
C ASP A 261 15.88 -6.40 -0.23
N THR A 262 15.55 -7.65 0.13
CA THR A 262 14.83 -8.01 1.38
C THR A 262 15.74 -8.36 2.56
N VAL A 263 17.05 -8.13 2.45
CA VAL A 263 18.04 -8.49 3.47
C VAL A 263 18.54 -7.26 4.21
N ALA A 264 19.01 -6.27 3.47
CA ALA A 264 19.64 -5.09 4.03
C ALA A 264 19.67 -3.96 2.99
N GLY A 265 19.25 -2.76 3.41
CA GLY A 265 19.33 -1.55 2.61
C GLY A 265 19.91 -0.38 3.40
N PRO A 266 20.42 0.67 2.73
CA PRO A 266 20.93 1.85 3.41
C PRO A 266 19.83 2.64 4.15
N LEU A 267 18.57 2.42 3.79
CA LEU A 267 17.41 3.18 4.28
C LEU A 267 16.50 2.40 5.23
N THR A 268 16.77 1.11 5.47
CA THR A 268 15.84 0.22 6.17
C THR A 268 16.55 -0.86 6.99
N SER A 269 15.94 -1.26 8.11
CA SER A 269 16.52 -2.24 9.05
C SER A 269 16.11 -3.70 8.79
N GLU A 270 16.12 -4.16 7.55
CA GLU A 270 15.62 -5.52 7.20
C GLU A 270 16.39 -6.61 7.95
N GLU A 271 17.67 -6.35 8.19
CA GLU A 271 18.52 -7.15 9.08
C GLU A 271 17.93 -7.30 10.50
N LYS A 272 17.39 -6.22 11.09
CA LYS A 272 16.79 -6.29 12.44
C LYS A 272 15.51 -7.12 12.45
N LYS A 273 14.71 -7.04 11.38
CA LYS A 273 13.50 -7.85 11.20
C LYS A 273 13.87 -9.34 11.10
N LEU A 274 14.88 -9.66 10.30
CA LEU A 274 15.44 -11.01 10.18
C LEU A 274 16.02 -11.50 11.50
N ALA A 275 16.82 -10.68 12.18
CA ALA A 275 17.39 -11.00 13.50
C ALA A 275 16.31 -11.33 14.53
N ALA A 276 15.19 -10.61 14.50
CA ALA A 276 14.01 -10.82 15.34
C ALA A 276 13.21 -12.10 14.99
N GLY A 277 13.59 -12.83 13.95
CA GLY A 277 12.99 -14.09 13.51
C GLY A 277 11.88 -13.97 12.48
N PHE A 278 11.60 -12.76 11.97
CA PHE A 278 10.62 -12.56 10.91
C PHE A 278 11.17 -13.00 9.56
N ALA A 279 10.31 -13.51 8.69
CA ALA A 279 10.64 -13.56 7.26
C ALA A 279 10.23 -12.25 6.60
N VAL A 280 11.06 -11.78 5.66
CA VAL A 280 10.87 -10.52 4.94
C VAL A 280 10.58 -10.83 3.47
N LEU A 281 9.49 -10.30 2.94
CA LEU A 281 9.01 -10.50 1.57
C LEU A 281 8.95 -9.16 0.85
N GLY A 282 9.20 -9.14 -0.46
CA GLY A 282 8.98 -7.97 -1.29
C GLY A 282 9.06 -8.28 -2.79
N SER A 283 8.68 -7.31 -3.61
CA SER A 283 8.72 -7.42 -5.06
C SER A 283 8.97 -6.09 -5.75
N THR A 284 9.47 -6.14 -6.98
CA THR A 284 9.70 -4.95 -7.81
C THR A 284 8.38 -4.25 -8.20
N LEU A 285 7.26 -4.99 -8.29
CA LEU A 285 5.92 -4.41 -8.53
C LEU A 285 5.15 -4.07 -7.25
N THR A 286 5.79 -4.20 -6.09
CA THR A 286 5.32 -3.60 -4.82
C THR A 286 6.15 -2.38 -4.44
N LYS A 287 6.70 -1.70 -5.46
CA LYS A 287 7.40 -0.42 -5.37
C LYS A 287 6.75 0.54 -6.35
N PHE A 288 6.14 1.60 -5.83
CA PHE A 288 5.43 2.57 -6.68
C PHE A 288 6.36 3.33 -7.63
N GLY A 289 7.63 3.50 -7.30
CA GLY A 289 8.63 4.02 -8.23
C GLY A 289 8.83 3.19 -9.51
N ASN A 290 8.45 1.91 -9.50
CA ASN A 290 8.44 1.07 -10.71
C ASN A 290 7.08 1.05 -11.40
N ASN A 291 5.99 1.10 -10.63
CA ASN A 291 4.63 1.19 -11.15
C ASN A 291 3.66 1.68 -10.05
N ALA A 292 3.07 2.86 -10.22
CA ALA A 292 2.12 3.46 -9.28
C ALA A 292 0.68 2.91 -9.42
N ASN A 293 0.54 1.60 -9.60
CA ASN A 293 -0.73 0.89 -9.69
C ASN A 293 -0.94 0.05 -8.41
N ASP A 294 -1.86 0.51 -7.57
CA ASP A 294 -2.10 -0.10 -6.26
C ASP A 294 -2.80 -1.47 -6.34
N VAL A 295 -3.58 -1.73 -7.40
CA VAL A 295 -4.17 -3.07 -7.64
C VAL A 295 -3.11 -4.07 -8.06
N LEU A 296 -2.21 -3.68 -8.97
CA LEU A 296 -1.09 -4.52 -9.39
C LEU A 296 -0.15 -4.82 -8.22
N SER A 297 0.05 -3.84 -7.33
CA SER A 297 0.78 -4.05 -6.07
C SER A 297 0.04 -5.03 -5.15
N ALA A 298 -1.27 -4.90 -4.96
CA ALA A 298 -2.07 -5.83 -4.15
C ALA A 298 -2.03 -7.27 -4.68
N GLU A 299 -2.20 -7.44 -5.98
CA GLU A 299 -2.11 -8.73 -6.68
C GLU A 299 -0.75 -9.36 -6.49
N THR A 300 0.32 -8.59 -6.74
CA THR A 300 1.70 -9.05 -6.58
C THR A 300 1.97 -9.43 -5.12
N ALA A 301 1.55 -8.62 -4.15
CA ALA A 301 1.72 -8.93 -2.74
C ALA A 301 0.99 -10.23 -2.33
N SER A 302 -0.23 -10.44 -2.83
CA SER A 302 -0.98 -11.69 -2.63
C SER A 302 -0.25 -12.90 -3.22
N MET A 303 0.23 -12.80 -4.46
CA MET A 303 0.93 -13.90 -5.14
C MET A 303 2.31 -14.20 -4.52
N VAL A 304 3.05 -13.19 -4.08
CA VAL A 304 4.33 -13.38 -3.36
C VAL A 304 4.09 -14.03 -1.99
N LYS A 305 3.07 -13.59 -1.25
CA LYS A 305 2.66 -14.24 0.01
C LYS A 305 2.26 -15.69 -0.23
N GLU A 306 1.50 -15.97 -1.29
CA GLU A 306 1.11 -17.33 -1.67
C GLU A 306 2.32 -18.20 -2.00
N ALA A 307 3.26 -17.70 -2.80
CA ALA A 307 4.50 -18.40 -3.14
C ALA A 307 5.34 -18.74 -1.90
N PHE A 308 5.45 -17.80 -0.95
CA PHE A 308 6.11 -18.05 0.32
C PHE A 308 5.40 -19.15 1.13
N ILE A 309 4.07 -19.11 1.23
CA ILE A 309 3.29 -20.11 1.98
C ILE A 309 3.41 -21.50 1.36
N LYS A 310 3.43 -21.60 0.02
CA LYS A 310 3.70 -22.86 -0.70
C LYS A 310 5.06 -23.46 -0.38
N ARG A 311 6.02 -22.65 0.07
CA ARG A 311 7.38 -23.08 0.37
C ARG A 311 7.62 -23.36 1.84
N PHE A 312 7.13 -22.49 2.72
CA PHE A 312 7.46 -22.51 4.17
C PHE A 312 6.25 -22.75 5.07
N GLY A 313 5.03 -22.66 4.55
CA GLY A 313 3.80 -22.81 5.33
C GLY A 313 3.18 -21.48 5.73
N ALA A 314 1.97 -21.57 6.28
CA ALA A 314 1.16 -20.40 6.60
C ALA A 314 1.74 -19.62 7.80
N PRO A 315 1.84 -18.27 7.73
CA PRO A 315 2.26 -17.46 8.86
C PRO A 315 1.13 -17.28 9.89
N ILE A 316 1.49 -16.82 11.08
CA ILE A 316 0.53 -16.36 12.10
C ILE A 316 -0.15 -15.06 11.62
N TYR A 317 0.65 -14.15 11.05
CA TYR A 317 0.18 -12.90 10.47
C TYR A 317 1.20 -12.37 9.44
N THR A 318 0.76 -11.39 8.65
CA THR A 318 1.61 -10.59 7.75
C THR A 318 1.41 -9.11 8.06
N MET A 319 2.46 -8.39 8.43
CA MET A 319 2.41 -6.93 8.56
C MET A 319 3.01 -6.24 7.33
N GLY A 320 2.41 -5.13 6.91
CA GLY A 320 2.98 -4.26 5.88
C GLY A 320 3.99 -3.28 6.47
N TRP A 321 5.06 -2.98 5.71
CA TRP A 321 6.08 -2.01 6.09
C TRP A 321 6.52 -1.18 4.88
N GLY A 322 6.62 0.13 5.01
CA GLY A 322 7.05 0.97 3.88
C GLY A 322 6.76 2.46 4.06
N ALA A 323 7.63 3.28 3.48
CA ALA A 323 7.54 4.73 3.55
C ALA A 323 7.03 5.37 2.25
N SER A 324 6.47 6.58 2.32
CA SER A 324 6.13 7.37 1.12
C SER A 324 5.13 6.63 0.22
N GLY A 325 5.41 6.38 -1.06
CA GLY A 325 4.58 5.49 -1.92
C GLY A 325 4.35 4.08 -1.33
N GLY A 326 5.26 3.57 -0.49
CA GLY A 326 5.08 2.34 0.26
C GLY A 326 3.98 2.44 1.33
N SER A 327 3.75 3.63 1.88
CA SER A 327 2.64 3.87 2.81
C SER A 327 1.29 3.89 2.10
N MET A 328 1.21 4.48 0.90
CA MET A 328 -0.01 4.50 0.08
C MET A 328 -0.46 3.07 -0.26
N GLN A 329 0.49 2.21 -0.66
CA GLN A 329 0.24 0.81 -0.96
C GLN A 329 -0.39 0.08 0.22
N GLN A 330 0.21 0.17 1.41
CA GLN A 330 -0.29 -0.51 2.60
C GLN A 330 -1.72 -0.07 2.95
N HIS A 331 -1.98 1.23 2.92
CA HIS A 331 -3.28 1.81 3.16
C HIS A 331 -4.33 1.32 2.16
N LEU A 332 -4.04 1.38 0.87
CA LEU A 332 -4.96 0.97 -0.19
C LEU A 332 -5.18 -0.54 -0.21
N ILE A 333 -4.14 -1.35 0.02
CA ILE A 333 -4.25 -2.81 0.11
C ILE A 333 -5.12 -3.19 1.31
N ALA A 334 -4.85 -2.62 2.49
CA ALA A 334 -5.65 -2.91 3.68
C ALA A 334 -7.12 -2.47 3.53
N ASN A 335 -7.36 -1.32 2.89
CA ASN A 335 -8.72 -0.81 2.70
C ASN A 335 -9.50 -1.59 1.63
N ASN A 336 -8.87 -1.98 0.53
CA ASN A 336 -9.58 -2.52 -0.64
C ASN A 336 -9.42 -4.04 -0.82
N TYR A 337 -8.40 -4.65 -0.23
CA TYR A 337 -8.09 -6.09 -0.33
C TYR A 337 -7.79 -6.69 1.06
N PRO A 338 -8.75 -6.62 2.01
CA PRO A 338 -8.54 -7.02 3.39
C PRO A 338 -8.18 -8.52 3.50
N GLY A 339 -7.19 -8.84 4.32
CA GLY A 339 -6.66 -10.20 4.52
C GLY A 339 -5.27 -10.45 3.90
N ILE A 340 -4.80 -9.57 3.01
CA ILE A 340 -3.40 -9.59 2.56
C ILE A 340 -2.48 -9.19 3.71
N LEU A 341 -2.82 -8.11 4.42
CA LEU A 341 -2.10 -7.56 5.57
C LEU A 341 -2.99 -7.62 6.82
N ASP A 342 -2.46 -8.13 7.92
CA ASP A 342 -3.13 -8.19 9.23
C ASP A 342 -2.92 -6.91 10.06
N GLY A 343 -1.92 -6.10 9.71
CA GLY A 343 -1.57 -4.82 10.34
C GLY A 343 -0.61 -4.03 9.45
N ILE A 344 -0.59 -2.70 9.57
CA ILE A 344 0.25 -1.85 8.71
C ILE A 344 1.09 -0.87 9.53
N THR A 345 2.34 -0.67 9.10
CA THR A 345 3.25 0.32 9.67
C THR A 345 3.67 1.34 8.61
N PRO A 346 2.73 2.18 8.13
CA PRO A 346 3.05 3.20 7.14
C PRO A 346 4.08 4.17 7.73
N ALA A 347 5.10 4.50 6.94
CA ALA A 347 6.11 5.47 7.30
C ALA A 347 6.05 6.72 6.41
N ALA A 348 6.38 7.90 6.93
CA ALA A 348 6.33 9.17 6.16
C ALA A 348 5.02 9.26 5.34
N SER A 349 3.93 9.00 6.07
CA SER A 349 2.68 8.43 5.58
C SER A 349 1.94 9.34 4.59
N PHE A 350 1.28 8.70 3.63
CA PHE A 350 0.38 9.24 2.62
C PHE A 350 -0.79 8.26 2.46
N SER A 351 -2.03 8.78 2.45
CA SER A 351 -3.23 7.93 2.45
C SER A 351 -3.45 7.19 1.12
N ASP A 352 -3.20 7.87 0.01
CA ASP A 352 -3.24 7.38 -1.37
C ASP A 352 -2.54 8.37 -2.31
N LEU A 353 -2.27 7.97 -3.55
CA LEU A 353 -1.57 8.79 -4.53
C LEU A 353 -2.44 9.93 -5.09
N HIS A 354 -3.70 9.64 -5.40
CA HIS A 354 -4.54 10.53 -6.21
C HIS A 354 -5.11 11.72 -5.43
N SER A 355 -5.17 11.64 -4.11
CA SER A 355 -5.46 12.78 -3.24
C SER A 355 -4.26 13.71 -3.05
N ILE A 356 -3.05 13.23 -3.36
CA ILE A 356 -1.80 13.99 -3.24
C ILE A 356 -1.45 14.70 -4.53
N VAL A 357 -1.69 14.06 -5.69
CA VAL A 357 -1.42 14.63 -7.02
C VAL A 357 -1.89 16.09 -7.14
N PRO A 358 -3.11 16.48 -6.70
CA PRO A 358 -3.54 17.88 -6.77
C PRO A 358 -2.62 18.84 -6.02
N ASN A 359 -2.29 18.52 -4.77
CA ASN A 359 -1.45 19.34 -3.90
C ASN A 359 -0.03 19.52 -4.46
N VAL A 360 0.51 18.45 -5.04
CA VAL A 360 1.85 18.44 -5.61
C VAL A 360 1.86 19.22 -6.94
N ALA A 361 0.92 18.95 -7.83
CA ALA A 361 0.80 19.65 -9.11
C ALA A 361 0.57 21.15 -8.96
N ASP A 362 -0.13 21.56 -7.89
CA ASP A 362 -0.34 22.97 -7.58
C ASP A 362 0.96 23.73 -7.26
N CYS A 363 2.04 23.07 -6.80
CA CYS A 363 3.33 23.74 -6.62
C CYS A 363 3.84 24.33 -7.94
N THR A 364 3.72 23.61 -9.07
CA THR A 364 4.10 24.12 -10.39
C THR A 364 3.22 25.29 -10.82
N LEU A 365 1.92 25.26 -10.51
CA LEU A 365 1.00 26.36 -10.83
C LEU A 365 1.27 27.61 -9.97
N LEU A 366 1.57 27.42 -8.69
CA LEU A 366 1.97 28.50 -7.78
C LEU A 366 3.28 29.14 -8.23
N ASP A 367 4.29 28.32 -8.57
CA ASP A 367 5.58 28.81 -9.06
C ASP A 367 5.41 29.65 -10.33
N ARG A 368 4.63 29.16 -11.30
CA ARG A 368 4.25 29.94 -12.49
C ARG A 368 3.62 31.27 -12.12
N ALA A 369 2.68 31.29 -11.18
CA ALA A 369 1.99 32.52 -10.80
C ALA A 369 2.92 33.52 -10.11
N PHE A 370 3.81 33.05 -9.23
CA PHE A 370 4.80 33.90 -8.55
C PHE A 370 5.84 34.47 -9.51
N THR A 371 6.24 33.70 -10.53
CA THR A 371 7.27 34.09 -11.51
C THR A 371 6.73 34.94 -12.66
N SER A 372 5.46 34.75 -13.04
CA SER A 372 4.82 35.48 -14.13
C SER A 372 4.16 36.79 -13.69
N SER A 373 4.01 37.01 -12.38
CA SER A 373 3.43 38.23 -11.82
C SER A 373 4.47 39.35 -11.70
N ASN A 374 4.05 40.60 -11.94
CA ASN A 374 4.88 41.79 -11.66
C ASN A 374 4.90 42.18 -10.17
N LEU A 375 4.18 41.45 -9.31
CA LEU A 375 4.15 41.69 -7.86
C LEU A 375 5.35 41.04 -7.17
N VAL A 376 5.85 41.68 -6.12
CA VAL A 376 6.92 41.12 -5.29
C VAL A 376 6.33 40.10 -4.31
N TRP A 377 6.95 38.92 -4.25
CA TRP A 377 6.60 37.83 -3.33
C TRP A 377 7.79 37.47 -2.46
N THR A 378 7.67 37.64 -1.15
CA THR A 378 8.68 37.13 -0.22
C THR A 378 8.59 35.61 -0.11
N ASP A 379 9.68 34.95 0.27
CA ASP A 379 9.65 33.50 0.48
C ASP A 379 8.72 33.09 1.62
N GLN A 380 8.55 33.95 2.64
CA GLN A 380 7.53 33.77 3.68
C GLN A 380 6.11 33.77 3.09
N GLN A 381 5.79 34.72 2.20
CA GLN A 381 4.47 34.76 1.56
C GLN A 381 4.24 33.52 0.67
N LYS A 382 5.26 33.07 -0.06
CA LYS A 382 5.18 31.83 -0.86
C LYS A 382 4.97 30.60 0.02
N GLN A 383 5.70 30.51 1.14
CA GLN A 383 5.53 29.47 2.14
C GLN A 383 4.09 29.45 2.65
N GLU A 384 3.58 30.58 3.15
CA GLU A 384 2.22 30.66 3.71
C GLU A 384 1.14 30.34 2.67
N VAL A 385 1.28 30.81 1.43
CA VAL A 385 0.34 30.49 0.33
C VAL A 385 0.38 29.01 -0.03
N SER A 386 1.57 28.41 -0.06
CA SER A 386 1.73 26.97 -0.31
C SER A 386 1.26 26.11 0.86
N GLY A 387 1.22 26.65 2.07
CA GLY A 387 0.88 25.95 3.30
C GLY A 387 1.97 25.02 3.84
N TYR A 388 3.01 24.73 3.04
CA TYR A 388 4.14 23.92 3.46
C TYR A 388 5.01 24.63 4.50
N ASN A 389 5.90 23.86 5.13
CA ASN A 389 6.83 24.38 6.12
C ASN A 389 7.84 25.39 5.56
N THR A 390 8.20 25.26 4.29
CA THR A 390 8.99 26.23 3.51
C THR A 390 8.56 26.18 2.05
N TRP A 391 8.83 27.25 1.29
CA TRP A 391 8.64 27.24 -0.17
C TRP A 391 9.55 26.21 -0.87
N ASP A 392 10.71 25.90 -0.29
CA ASP A 392 11.64 24.92 -0.84
C ASP A 392 11.04 23.50 -0.88
N THR A 393 10.02 23.19 -0.07
CA THR A 393 9.25 21.94 -0.21
C THR A 393 8.56 21.86 -1.58
N CYS A 394 7.96 22.96 -2.06
CA CYS A 394 7.44 22.99 -3.44
C CYS A 394 8.54 22.87 -4.48
N LYS A 395 9.72 23.46 -4.27
CA LYS A 395 10.86 23.29 -5.17
C LYS A 395 11.33 21.83 -5.24
N GLN A 396 11.34 21.11 -4.12
CA GLN A 396 11.66 19.68 -4.11
C GLN A 396 10.61 18.84 -4.87
N TRP A 397 9.33 19.14 -4.67
CA TRP A 397 8.25 18.53 -5.46
C TRP A 397 8.46 18.76 -6.96
N MET A 398 8.77 20.00 -7.36
CA MET A 398 9.02 20.35 -8.76
C MET A 398 10.27 19.70 -9.34
N GLY A 399 11.34 19.58 -8.55
CA GLY A 399 12.56 18.88 -8.96
C GLY A 399 12.33 17.39 -9.23
N THR A 400 11.32 16.78 -8.59
CA THR A 400 11.20 15.33 -8.53
C THR A 400 9.98 14.79 -9.28
N TYR A 401 8.78 15.36 -9.06
CA TYR A 401 7.51 14.71 -9.41
C TYR A 401 6.53 15.57 -10.23
N THR A 402 6.60 16.90 -10.13
CA THR A 402 5.66 17.80 -10.84
C THR A 402 6.39 18.76 -11.77
N PRO A 403 5.90 19.00 -13.00
CA PRO A 403 4.63 18.52 -13.57
C PRO A 403 4.68 17.08 -14.10
N ASP A 404 5.81 16.38 -14.03
CA ASP A 404 6.02 15.05 -14.66
C ASP A 404 4.89 14.04 -14.45
N TRP A 405 4.31 13.93 -13.25
CA TRP A 405 3.16 13.06 -12.98
C TRP A 405 1.92 13.30 -13.86
N LEU A 406 1.80 14.50 -14.41
CA LEU A 406 0.71 14.92 -15.29
C LEU A 406 1.11 14.95 -16.77
N VAL A 407 2.41 14.93 -17.06
CA VAL A 407 2.97 15.10 -18.40
C VAL A 407 2.95 13.77 -19.15
N ALA A 408 2.31 13.77 -20.31
CA ALA A 408 2.13 12.57 -21.12
C ALA A 408 3.40 12.17 -21.88
N ARG A 409 4.26 13.14 -22.20
CA ARG A 409 5.54 12.90 -22.86
C ARG A 409 6.51 12.24 -21.87
N LYS A 410 7.46 11.49 -22.43
CA LYS A 410 8.57 10.93 -21.66
C LYS A 410 9.44 12.07 -21.08
N ASN A 411 9.81 11.94 -19.80
CA ASN A 411 10.87 12.74 -19.19
C ASN A 411 12.21 11.98 -19.22
N GLU A 412 13.31 12.72 -19.24
CA GLU A 412 14.68 12.16 -19.26
C GLU A 412 15.54 12.81 -18.17
N LYS A 413 15.17 12.54 -16.92
CA LYS A 413 15.90 12.96 -15.73
C LYS A 413 17.08 12.01 -15.45
N PRO A 414 18.25 12.55 -15.05
CA PRO A 414 19.34 11.73 -14.55
C PRO A 414 18.90 10.88 -13.36
N LEU A 415 19.46 9.67 -13.24
CA LEU A 415 19.26 8.84 -12.06
C LEU A 415 19.81 9.55 -10.83
N GLY A 416 18.98 9.66 -9.79
CA GLY A 416 19.37 10.21 -8.51
C GLY A 416 20.15 9.20 -7.67
N ASN A 417 20.91 9.71 -6.70
CA ASN A 417 21.50 8.91 -5.63
C ASN A 417 21.00 9.45 -4.29
N TYR A 418 20.32 8.61 -3.52
CA TYR A 418 19.87 8.95 -2.17
C TYR A 418 20.41 7.93 -1.19
N LEU A 419 21.41 8.36 -0.39
CA LEU A 419 22.09 7.53 0.61
C LEU A 419 22.61 6.19 0.05
N GLY A 420 23.10 6.18 -1.20
CA GLY A 420 23.63 4.99 -1.87
C GLY A 420 22.59 4.16 -2.63
N ALA A 421 21.30 4.51 -2.55
CA ALA A 421 20.26 3.94 -3.39
C ALA A 421 20.11 4.74 -4.69
N VAL A 422 20.08 4.04 -5.82
CA VAL A 422 19.78 4.64 -7.13
C VAL A 422 18.27 4.91 -7.20
N LEU A 423 17.89 6.16 -7.45
CA LEU A 423 16.50 6.56 -7.60
C LEU A 423 16.22 6.95 -9.05
N ASP A 424 15.22 6.30 -9.63
CA ASP A 424 14.70 6.67 -10.94
C ASP A 424 13.45 7.53 -10.76
N TYR A 425 13.52 8.78 -11.22
CA TYR A 425 12.41 9.74 -11.18
C TYR A 425 11.71 9.88 -12.55
N ASN A 426 12.12 9.07 -13.53
CA ASN A 426 11.46 9.01 -14.82
C ASN A 426 10.10 8.30 -14.70
N GLN A 427 9.08 8.84 -15.37
CA GLN A 427 7.73 8.29 -15.31
C GLN A 427 7.56 7.07 -16.21
N CYS A 428 8.34 7.02 -17.29
CA CYS A 428 8.57 5.86 -18.13
C CYS A 428 10.03 5.42 -18.02
N PRO A 429 10.35 4.13 -18.21
CA PRO A 429 11.73 3.66 -18.31
C PRO A 429 12.47 4.39 -19.45
N LEU A 430 13.75 4.70 -19.21
CA LEU A 430 14.60 5.38 -20.19
C LEU A 430 14.78 4.55 -21.48
N GLU A 431 14.59 3.23 -21.39
CA GLU A 431 14.61 2.26 -22.49
C GLU A 431 13.48 2.45 -23.51
N ILE A 432 12.38 3.11 -23.14
CA ILE A 432 11.37 3.50 -24.13
C ILE A 432 11.97 4.61 -24.97
N SER A 433 12.15 4.34 -26.27
CA SER A 433 12.73 5.31 -27.19
C SER A 433 11.78 6.50 -27.37
N SER A 434 12.31 7.67 -27.74
CA SER A 434 11.46 8.82 -28.05
C SER A 434 10.55 8.59 -29.26
N ALA A 435 10.89 7.63 -30.14
CA ALA A 435 10.04 7.23 -31.26
C ALA A 435 8.85 6.37 -30.81
N ASP A 436 9.00 5.58 -29.75
CA ASP A 436 7.92 4.77 -29.16
C ASP A 436 7.08 5.56 -28.16
N GLY A 437 7.67 6.60 -27.55
CA GLY A 437 7.00 7.53 -26.64
C GLY A 437 5.95 8.40 -27.34
N TYR A 438 4.98 8.87 -26.55
CA TYR A 438 3.94 9.78 -27.03
C TYR A 438 4.53 11.13 -27.44
N ASP A 439 4.18 11.57 -28.65
CA ASP A 439 4.30 12.96 -29.09
C ASP A 439 2.99 13.35 -29.81
N PRO A 440 2.35 14.48 -29.45
CA PRO A 440 1.04 14.85 -30.00
C PRO A 440 1.03 15.06 -31.53
N ILE A 441 2.19 15.24 -32.16
CA ILE A 441 2.33 15.49 -33.59
C ILE A 441 3.00 14.28 -34.27
N ALA A 442 4.16 13.86 -33.76
CA ALA A 442 5.00 12.85 -34.42
C ALA A 442 4.55 11.41 -34.12
N ASN A 443 3.99 11.14 -32.94
CA ASN A 443 3.50 9.82 -32.55
C ASN A 443 2.35 9.91 -31.53
N PRO A 444 1.13 10.31 -31.97
CA PRO A 444 0.00 10.50 -31.07
C PRO A 444 -0.51 9.18 -30.45
N SER A 445 -0.13 8.03 -31.02
CA SER A 445 -0.41 6.69 -30.49
C SER A 445 0.66 6.13 -29.57
N GLY A 446 1.75 6.89 -29.33
CA GLY A 446 2.89 6.44 -28.55
C GLY A 446 2.59 6.26 -27.05
N VAL A 447 3.57 5.72 -26.34
CA VAL A 447 3.46 5.46 -24.90
C VAL A 447 3.33 6.75 -24.12
N ARG A 448 2.20 6.91 -23.40
CA ARG A 448 1.96 8.03 -22.50
C ARG A 448 2.50 7.73 -21.11
N CYS A 449 3.29 8.67 -20.60
CA CYS A 449 4.05 8.55 -19.35
C CYS A 449 3.41 9.29 -18.17
N ASP A 450 2.19 9.80 -18.29
CA ASP A 450 1.47 10.36 -17.14
C ASP A 450 0.95 9.25 -16.21
N LEU A 451 0.76 9.55 -14.92
CA LEU A 451 0.31 8.57 -13.93
C LEU A 451 -1.02 7.88 -14.30
N TYR A 452 -1.95 8.61 -14.93
CA TYR A 452 -3.28 8.07 -15.23
C TYR A 452 -3.24 7.03 -16.35
N SER A 453 -2.35 7.22 -17.33
CA SER A 453 -2.08 6.24 -18.38
C SER A 453 -1.59 4.89 -17.80
N GLY A 454 -0.81 4.94 -16.71
CA GLY A 454 -0.33 3.75 -15.98
C GLY A 454 -1.43 2.92 -15.30
N ILE A 455 -2.57 3.55 -15.01
CA ILE A 455 -3.70 2.94 -14.31
C ILE A 455 -4.99 2.99 -15.13
N LYS A 456 -4.90 2.99 -16.46
CA LYS A 456 -6.08 3.11 -17.35
C LYS A 456 -7.19 2.10 -17.05
N ASN A 457 -6.82 0.90 -16.56
CA ASN A 457 -7.77 -0.14 -16.14
C ASN A 457 -8.69 0.38 -15.03
N LEU A 458 -8.17 1.21 -14.13
CA LEU A 458 -8.82 1.71 -12.93
C LEU A 458 -9.61 2.99 -13.20
N VAL A 459 -9.03 3.93 -13.97
CA VAL A 459 -9.64 5.25 -14.22
C VAL A 459 -10.57 5.28 -15.43
N GLY A 460 -10.41 4.35 -16.38
CA GLY A 460 -11.15 4.33 -17.63
C GLY A 460 -10.55 5.26 -18.70
N VAL A 461 -11.29 5.41 -19.80
CA VAL A 461 -10.90 6.23 -20.96
C VAL A 461 -11.84 7.43 -21.05
N ASP A 462 -11.28 8.61 -21.27
CA ASP A 462 -12.04 9.82 -21.53
C ASP A 462 -12.46 9.85 -23.00
N SER A 463 -13.76 9.83 -23.28
CA SER A 463 -14.27 9.79 -24.66
C SER A 463 -13.96 11.04 -25.48
N GLY A 464 -13.69 12.17 -24.84
CA GLY A 464 -13.34 13.43 -25.52
C GLY A 464 -11.91 13.44 -26.04
N THR A 465 -10.99 12.75 -25.37
CA THR A 465 -9.57 12.71 -25.73
C THR A 465 -9.10 11.36 -26.30
N GLY A 466 -9.80 10.27 -25.98
CA GLY A 466 -9.37 8.90 -26.30
C GLY A 466 -8.28 8.35 -25.38
N TYR A 467 -7.79 9.12 -24.41
CA TYR A 467 -6.75 8.72 -23.47
C TYR A 467 -7.31 8.32 -22.10
N ALA A 468 -6.43 7.85 -21.20
CA ALA A 468 -6.82 7.55 -19.82
C ALA A 468 -7.46 8.78 -19.15
N ALA A 469 -8.57 8.55 -18.44
CA ALA A 469 -9.30 9.62 -17.79
C ALA A 469 -8.51 10.18 -16.60
N ARG A 470 -8.46 11.51 -16.45
CA ARG A 470 -7.64 12.20 -15.44
C ARG A 470 -8.49 12.76 -14.30
N GLY A 471 -8.05 12.52 -13.06
CA GLY A 471 -8.71 12.98 -11.84
C GLY A 471 -8.23 14.34 -11.30
N TYR A 472 -7.32 15.03 -11.99
CA TYR A 472 -6.79 16.33 -11.55
C TYR A 472 -7.77 17.47 -11.90
N ASP A 473 -8.10 18.29 -10.90
CA ASP A 473 -8.96 19.47 -11.03
C ASP A 473 -8.38 20.64 -10.25
N ASN A 474 -8.51 21.86 -10.77
CA ASN A 474 -8.30 23.08 -10.00
C ASN A 474 -9.32 24.19 -10.28
N VAL A 475 -10.49 23.84 -10.81
CA VAL A 475 -11.60 24.77 -11.02
C VAL A 475 -12.16 25.19 -9.66
N GLY A 476 -12.36 26.50 -9.47
CA GLY A 476 -12.91 27.05 -8.22
C GLY A 476 -11.94 27.13 -7.04
N VAL A 477 -10.72 26.61 -7.16
CA VAL A 477 -9.71 26.63 -6.09
C VAL A 477 -9.12 28.03 -5.92
N GLN A 478 -9.20 28.54 -4.70
CA GLN A 478 -8.76 29.88 -4.33
C GLN A 478 -7.42 29.85 -3.61
N TYR A 479 -6.32 29.85 -4.37
CA TYR A 479 -4.98 29.77 -3.79
C TYR A 479 -4.70 30.99 -2.91
N GLY A 480 -4.14 30.75 -1.71
CA GLY A 480 -3.82 31.79 -0.74
C GLY A 480 -5.00 32.36 0.06
N LEU A 481 -6.22 31.78 -0.03
CA LEU A 481 -7.42 32.34 0.60
C LEU A 481 -7.27 32.59 2.11
N LYS A 482 -6.77 31.61 2.87
CA LYS A 482 -6.55 31.78 4.32
C LYS A 482 -5.51 32.86 4.63
N VAL A 483 -4.46 32.96 3.81
CA VAL A 483 -3.37 33.94 3.95
C VAL A 483 -3.86 35.36 3.69
N PHE A 484 -4.71 35.53 2.66
CA PHE A 484 -5.38 36.78 2.37
C PHE A 484 -6.30 37.21 3.51
N LYS A 485 -7.14 36.29 4.01
CA LYS A 485 -8.06 36.57 5.13
C LYS A 485 -7.32 36.91 6.43
N ALA A 486 -6.10 36.40 6.61
CA ALA A 486 -5.23 36.76 7.72
C ALA A 486 -4.51 38.12 7.53
N GLY A 487 -4.58 38.72 6.35
CA GLY A 487 -3.92 39.99 6.02
C GLY A 487 -2.42 39.89 5.73
N HIS A 488 -1.88 38.67 5.55
CA HIS A 488 -0.45 38.44 5.31
C HIS A 488 -0.04 38.66 3.83
N ILE A 489 -1.02 38.61 2.92
CA ILE A 489 -0.88 39.04 1.53
C ILE A 489 -1.94 40.10 1.21
N SER A 490 -1.59 41.03 0.34
CA SER A 490 -2.52 42.08 -0.10
C SER A 490 -3.66 41.53 -0.96
N ALA A 491 -4.75 42.31 -1.05
CA ALA A 491 -5.85 42.03 -1.97
C ALA A 491 -5.37 41.88 -3.42
N GLU A 492 -4.38 42.68 -3.83
CA GLU A 492 -3.83 42.64 -5.19
C GLU A 492 -3.00 41.37 -5.44
N GLN A 493 -2.20 40.95 -4.46
CA GLN A 493 -1.49 39.67 -4.48
C GLN A 493 -2.46 38.49 -4.60
N PHE A 494 -3.55 38.48 -3.82
CA PHE A 494 -4.54 37.41 -3.84
C PHE A 494 -5.27 37.28 -5.18
N VAL A 495 -5.76 38.40 -5.74
CA VAL A 495 -6.45 38.39 -7.04
C VAL A 495 -5.50 38.00 -8.17
N THR A 496 -4.33 38.63 -8.23
CA THR A 496 -3.34 38.37 -9.30
C THR A 496 -2.82 36.94 -9.24
N LEU A 497 -2.60 36.37 -8.05
CA LEU A 497 -2.24 34.96 -7.89
C LEU A 497 -3.25 34.04 -8.59
N ASN A 498 -4.54 34.28 -8.36
CA ASN A 498 -5.60 33.43 -8.90
C ASN A 498 -5.87 33.65 -10.39
N GLU A 499 -5.55 34.84 -10.93
CA GLU A 499 -5.53 35.12 -12.37
C GLU A 499 -4.38 34.39 -13.08
N MET A 500 -3.20 34.29 -12.46
CA MET A 500 -1.98 33.78 -13.11
C MET A 500 -1.77 32.27 -13.01
N VAL A 501 -2.38 31.60 -12.02
CA VAL A 501 -2.18 30.17 -11.73
C VAL A 501 -2.44 29.27 -12.94
N GLY A 502 -3.53 29.50 -13.68
CA GLY A 502 -3.96 28.66 -14.79
C GLY A 502 -4.14 27.18 -14.44
N GLY A 503 -3.72 26.28 -15.32
CA GLY A 503 -3.81 24.83 -15.15
C GLY A 503 -2.95 24.07 -16.16
N PHE A 504 -3.30 22.82 -16.38
CA PHE A 504 -2.66 21.90 -17.33
C PHE A 504 -3.61 21.44 -18.44
N THR A 505 -3.07 21.23 -19.63
CA THR A 505 -3.74 20.60 -20.78
C THR A 505 -3.96 19.10 -20.53
N SER A 506 -4.65 18.41 -21.44
CA SER A 506 -4.80 16.95 -21.41
C SER A 506 -3.46 16.19 -21.46
N ASP A 507 -2.41 16.81 -21.99
CA ASP A 507 -1.06 16.26 -22.08
C ASP A 507 -0.14 16.70 -20.94
N GLY A 508 -0.64 17.53 -20.01
CA GLY A 508 0.12 17.95 -18.83
C GLY A 508 0.94 19.23 -19.02
N GLU A 509 0.82 19.89 -20.16
CA GLU A 509 1.48 21.18 -20.42
C GLU A 509 0.73 22.34 -19.74
N LEU A 510 1.47 23.36 -19.28
CA LEU A 510 0.88 24.55 -18.65
C LEU A 510 0.01 25.34 -19.63
N GLN A 511 -1.15 25.82 -19.17
CA GLN A 511 -2.09 26.64 -19.94
C GLN A 511 -2.77 27.71 -19.09
N GLY A 512 -3.28 28.77 -19.72
CA GLY A 512 -4.01 29.85 -19.01
C GLY A 512 -5.31 29.40 -18.35
N ALA A 513 -6.00 28.41 -18.94
CA ALA A 513 -7.24 27.89 -18.37
C ALA A 513 -6.99 26.87 -17.25
N ARG A 514 -7.85 26.86 -16.23
CA ARG A 514 -7.85 25.86 -15.16
C ARG A 514 -8.17 24.46 -15.71
N SER A 515 -7.63 23.42 -15.09
CA SER A 515 -7.89 22.02 -15.43
C SER A 515 -9.18 21.54 -14.78
N SER A 516 -10.06 20.91 -15.55
CA SER A 516 -11.21 20.17 -15.03
C SER A 516 -10.92 18.68 -15.06
N ALA A 517 -11.20 17.98 -13.95
CA ALA A 517 -11.13 16.53 -13.92
C ALA A 517 -12.23 15.88 -14.78
N SER A 518 -11.94 14.68 -15.27
CA SER A 518 -12.89 13.83 -15.99
C SER A 518 -13.93 13.24 -15.00
N PRO A 519 -15.24 13.36 -15.27
CA PRO A 519 -16.27 12.78 -14.40
C PRO A 519 -16.15 11.26 -14.25
N ILE A 520 -15.71 10.55 -15.28
CA ILE A 520 -15.51 9.09 -15.23
C ILE A 520 -14.35 8.77 -14.30
N ALA A 521 -13.22 9.48 -14.41
CA ALA A 521 -12.09 9.30 -13.50
C ALA A 521 -12.49 9.57 -12.05
N LEU A 522 -13.21 10.66 -11.77
CA LEU A 522 -13.68 10.98 -10.42
C LEU A 522 -14.56 9.86 -9.86
N ASN A 523 -15.59 9.45 -10.60
CA ASN A 523 -16.47 8.36 -10.18
C ASN A 523 -15.67 7.09 -9.88
N ASN A 524 -14.80 6.67 -10.80
CA ASN A 524 -14.04 5.43 -10.67
C ASN A 524 -13.01 5.49 -9.53
N LEU A 525 -12.30 6.61 -9.35
CA LEU A 525 -11.33 6.78 -8.28
C LEU A 525 -11.97 6.66 -6.89
N TYR A 526 -13.17 7.23 -6.69
CA TYR A 526 -13.91 7.06 -5.42
C TYR A 526 -14.58 5.69 -5.30
N GLU A 527 -15.40 5.33 -6.28
CA GLU A 527 -16.25 4.12 -6.24
C GLU A 527 -15.41 2.83 -6.19
N PHE A 528 -14.22 2.81 -6.82
CA PHE A 528 -13.30 1.67 -6.77
C PHE A 528 -12.26 1.79 -5.64
N GLY A 529 -12.36 2.80 -4.78
CA GLY A 529 -11.52 2.96 -3.58
C GLY A 529 -10.06 3.31 -3.85
N ARG A 530 -9.76 3.97 -4.97
CA ARG A 530 -8.41 4.49 -5.27
C ARG A 530 -8.12 5.78 -4.50
N ILE A 531 -9.18 6.54 -4.17
CA ILE A 531 -9.17 7.46 -3.04
C ILE A 531 -9.45 6.65 -1.79
N ASN A 532 -8.49 6.59 -0.88
CA ASN A 532 -8.64 5.77 0.31
C ASN A 532 -9.65 6.42 1.26
N SER A 533 -10.86 5.86 1.35
CA SER A 533 -11.90 6.34 2.27
C SER A 533 -11.61 6.02 3.74
N ALA A 534 -10.74 5.03 4.02
CA ALA A 534 -10.52 4.41 5.32
C ALA A 534 -11.69 3.55 5.87
N GLU A 535 -12.68 3.23 5.05
CA GLU A 535 -13.88 2.46 5.44
C GLU A 535 -13.54 1.11 6.08
N ASN A 536 -12.54 0.39 5.55
CA ASN A 536 -12.13 -0.94 6.05
C ASN A 536 -10.86 -0.91 6.91
N LEU A 537 -10.25 0.27 7.10
CA LEU A 537 -9.00 0.39 7.86
C LEU A 537 -9.18 0.22 9.36
N GLY A 538 -10.40 0.36 9.88
CA GLY A 538 -10.71 0.20 11.31
C GLY A 538 -10.49 -1.22 11.85
N ASP A 539 -10.37 -2.21 10.97
CA ASP A 539 -10.37 -3.63 11.31
C ASP A 539 -8.96 -4.23 11.48
N ILE A 540 -7.91 -3.40 11.34
CA ILE A 540 -6.52 -3.76 11.60
C ILE A 540 -5.80 -2.68 12.44
N PRO A 541 -4.72 -3.04 13.16
CA PRO A 541 -3.85 -2.07 13.81
C PRO A 541 -3.02 -1.26 12.79
N ILE A 542 -2.88 0.04 13.07
CA ILE A 542 -2.09 1.00 12.29
C ILE A 542 -1.12 1.72 13.23
N ILE A 543 0.18 1.53 13.00
CA ILE A 543 1.22 2.36 13.64
C ILE A 543 1.85 3.21 12.53
N ASP A 544 1.38 4.44 12.40
CA ASP A 544 1.94 5.43 11.47
C ASP A 544 3.17 6.06 12.13
N GLN A 545 4.32 5.89 11.49
CA GLN A 545 5.59 6.41 11.98
C GLN A 545 6.17 7.43 11.02
N ARG A 546 6.84 8.46 11.51
CA ARG A 546 7.59 9.37 10.62
C ARG A 546 8.76 10.01 11.31
N SER A 547 9.85 10.16 10.56
CA SER A 547 10.87 11.16 10.87
C SER A 547 10.30 12.52 10.52
N ASP A 548 10.20 13.40 11.51
CA ASP A 548 9.67 14.75 11.32
C ASP A 548 10.79 15.70 10.88
N PRO A 549 10.64 16.38 9.73
CA PRO A 549 11.67 17.26 9.21
C PRO A 549 11.78 18.59 9.97
N GLY A 550 10.86 18.87 10.90
CA GLY A 550 10.74 20.16 11.58
C GLY A 550 10.59 21.30 10.56
N THR A 551 11.50 22.25 10.64
CA THR A 551 11.54 23.44 9.76
C THR A 551 12.26 23.21 8.44
N SER A 552 12.78 22.01 8.17
CA SER A 552 13.53 21.70 6.94
C SER A 552 12.61 21.30 5.80
N ALA A 553 12.86 21.81 4.60
CA ALA A 553 12.10 21.46 3.40
C ALA A 553 12.06 19.94 3.18
N ASN A 554 10.86 19.39 3.00
CA ASN A 554 10.68 17.95 2.79
C ASN A 554 9.34 17.67 2.11
N VAL A 555 9.36 16.84 1.08
CA VAL A 555 8.15 16.36 0.39
C VAL A 555 7.21 15.55 1.31
N HIS A 556 7.71 14.97 2.40
CA HIS A 556 6.93 14.16 3.34
C HIS A 556 6.28 15.01 4.44
N ASP A 557 5.41 15.93 4.04
CA ASP A 557 4.69 16.80 4.96
C ASP A 557 3.88 16.00 6.02
N SER A 558 3.88 16.48 7.27
CA SER A 558 3.40 15.74 8.45
C SER A 558 1.89 15.63 8.56
N ILE A 559 1.14 16.55 7.94
CA ILE A 559 -0.33 16.61 8.02
C ILE A 559 -1.02 15.38 7.44
N ARG A 560 -0.33 14.61 6.58
CA ARG A 560 -0.87 13.43 5.91
C ARG A 560 -1.28 12.30 6.86
N SER A 561 -0.55 12.13 7.97
CA SER A 561 -0.99 11.18 9.03
C SER A 561 -2.31 11.65 9.66
N LEU A 562 -2.49 12.96 9.82
CA LEU A 562 -3.74 13.54 10.31
C LEU A 562 -4.86 13.47 9.26
N SER A 563 -4.55 13.53 7.97
CA SER A 563 -5.51 13.28 6.89
C SER A 563 -6.05 11.85 6.93
N THR A 564 -5.18 10.84 7.06
CA THR A 564 -5.62 9.44 7.27
C THR A 564 -6.48 9.31 8.52
N ARG A 565 -6.07 9.94 9.64
CA ARG A 565 -6.87 9.94 10.87
C ARG A 565 -8.23 10.62 10.69
N ALA A 566 -8.31 11.75 10.00
CA ALA A 566 -9.56 12.45 9.74
C ALA A 566 -10.53 11.59 8.93
N ARG A 567 -10.02 10.80 7.97
CA ARG A 567 -10.82 9.83 7.20
C ARG A 567 -11.34 8.70 8.08
N LEU A 568 -10.51 8.12 8.95
CA LEU A 568 -10.95 7.13 9.96
C LEU A 568 -12.03 7.69 10.88
N MET A 569 -11.85 8.93 11.37
CA MET A 569 -12.85 9.61 12.21
C MET A 569 -14.17 9.79 11.47
N ARG A 570 -14.14 10.16 10.19
CA ARG A 570 -15.34 10.31 9.35
C ARG A 570 -16.07 8.98 9.14
N GLU A 571 -15.37 7.92 8.76
CA GLU A 571 -16.01 6.64 8.40
C GLU A 571 -16.34 5.74 9.60
N ARG A 572 -15.55 5.80 10.69
CA ARG A 572 -15.68 4.88 11.84
C ARG A 572 -16.07 5.59 13.14
N GLY A 573 -16.20 6.91 13.12
CA GLY A 573 -16.50 7.74 14.30
C GLY A 573 -15.38 7.78 15.35
N ASN A 574 -14.26 7.11 15.11
CA ASN A 574 -13.09 7.07 16.00
C ASN A 574 -11.85 6.59 15.22
N ALA A 575 -10.66 6.79 15.80
CA ALA A 575 -9.38 6.32 15.24
C ALA A 575 -8.57 5.51 16.27
N LYS A 576 -9.24 4.71 17.13
CA LYS A 576 -8.59 4.02 18.25
C LYS A 576 -7.58 2.95 17.82
N ASN A 577 -7.69 2.46 16.58
CA ASN A 577 -6.76 1.53 15.96
C ASN A 577 -5.54 2.22 15.31
N HIS A 578 -5.46 3.55 15.30
CA HIS A 578 -4.41 4.31 14.64
C HIS A 578 -3.57 5.09 15.64
N VAL A 579 -2.26 4.83 15.66
CA VAL A 579 -1.26 5.51 16.49
C VAL A 579 -0.28 6.25 15.60
N ILE A 580 -0.04 7.53 15.89
CA ILE A 580 0.92 8.38 15.19
C ILE A 580 2.16 8.57 16.06
N LEU A 581 3.31 8.10 15.60
CA LEU A 581 4.61 8.23 16.24
C LEU A 581 5.51 9.13 15.41
N ARG A 582 6.00 10.23 16.00
CA ARG A 582 6.84 11.22 15.32
C ARG A 582 8.22 11.26 15.93
N PHE A 583 9.25 11.04 15.13
CA PHE A 583 10.64 10.97 15.57
C PHE A 583 11.39 12.20 15.07
N SER A 584 12.08 12.92 15.95
CA SER A 584 12.88 14.07 15.53
C SER A 584 13.95 13.65 14.53
N SER A 585 14.07 14.35 13.41
CA SER A 585 15.21 14.19 12.51
C SER A 585 16.41 15.06 12.89
N ALA A 586 16.31 15.86 13.96
CA ALA A 586 17.40 16.71 14.42
C ALA A 586 18.50 15.88 15.10
N ALA A 587 19.76 16.27 14.90
CA ALA A 587 20.88 15.67 15.59
C ALA A 587 20.81 15.97 17.10
N PRO A 588 21.25 15.05 17.99
CA PRO A 588 21.41 15.35 19.40
C PRO A 588 22.32 16.58 19.61
N PRO A 589 22.07 17.42 20.63
CA PRO A 589 22.91 18.56 20.95
C PRO A 589 24.39 18.16 21.12
N PRO A 590 25.36 19.00 20.69
CA PRO A 590 26.78 18.73 20.92
C PRO A 590 27.09 18.46 22.40
N GLY A 591 27.79 17.37 22.69
CA GLY A 591 28.10 16.94 24.07
C GLY A 591 27.01 16.09 24.74
N SER A 592 25.90 15.80 24.05
CA SER A 592 24.88 14.86 24.54
C SER A 592 25.42 13.42 24.58
N SER A 593 25.13 12.71 25.68
CA SER A 593 25.34 11.26 25.80
C SER A 593 24.12 10.44 25.30
N ALA A 594 23.10 11.12 24.77
CA ALA A 594 21.90 10.46 24.29
C ALA A 594 22.22 9.58 23.07
N THR A 595 21.70 8.36 23.09
CA THR A 595 21.74 7.46 21.93
C THR A 595 20.49 7.69 21.08
N PRO A 596 20.61 7.77 19.75
CA PRO A 596 19.44 7.86 18.88
C PRO A 596 18.48 6.71 19.15
N LEU A 597 17.19 7.02 19.27
CA LEU A 597 16.16 6.02 19.52
C LEU A 597 16.06 5.05 18.33
N ASP A 598 15.99 3.74 18.61
CA ASP A 598 15.64 2.73 17.61
C ASP A 598 14.13 2.74 17.33
N GLY A 599 13.66 3.76 16.59
CA GLY A 599 12.24 3.93 16.26
C GLY A 599 11.65 2.74 15.51
N GLU A 600 12.38 2.21 14.50
CA GLU A 600 11.91 1.03 13.76
C GLU A 600 11.82 -0.20 14.66
N GLY A 601 12.82 -0.45 15.52
CA GLY A 601 12.79 -1.55 16.49
C GLY A 601 11.61 -1.44 17.46
N TYR A 602 11.33 -0.24 17.97
CA TYR A 602 10.17 0.05 18.80
C TYR A 602 8.85 -0.24 18.07
N VAL A 603 8.70 0.23 16.83
CA VAL A 603 7.49 0.01 16.03
C VAL A 603 7.28 -1.48 15.73
N LEU A 604 8.34 -2.19 15.32
CA LEU A 604 8.29 -3.63 15.05
C LEU A 604 7.81 -4.40 16.29
N GLN A 605 8.40 -4.09 17.45
CA GLN A 605 8.03 -4.72 18.72
C GLN A 605 6.56 -4.42 19.08
N LYS A 606 6.11 -3.17 18.96
CA LYS A 606 4.75 -2.77 19.33
C LYS A 606 3.69 -3.34 18.38
N MET A 607 3.98 -3.42 17.09
CA MET A 607 3.09 -4.06 16.12
C MET A 607 2.99 -5.57 16.37
N ASP A 608 4.13 -6.25 16.63
CA ASP A 608 4.14 -7.67 17.00
C ASP A 608 3.31 -7.94 18.26
N GLN A 609 3.52 -7.16 19.32
CA GLN A 609 2.72 -7.26 20.56
C GLN A 609 1.21 -7.14 20.29
N TRP A 610 0.82 -6.18 19.44
CA TRP A 610 -0.60 -5.95 19.13
C TRP A 610 -1.21 -7.12 18.34
N LEU A 611 -0.53 -7.55 17.26
CA LEU A 611 -1.01 -8.64 16.42
C LEU A 611 -1.03 -9.98 17.17
N MET A 612 -0.01 -10.27 17.97
CA MET A 612 0.01 -11.48 18.80
C MET A 612 -1.07 -11.47 19.86
N ALA A 613 -1.33 -10.33 20.53
CA ALA A 613 -2.43 -10.21 21.46
C ALA A 613 -3.77 -10.52 20.77
N MET A 614 -4.02 -9.95 19.58
CA MET A 614 -5.22 -10.24 18.79
C MET A 614 -5.39 -11.71 18.39
N LYS A 615 -4.27 -12.38 18.04
CA LYS A 615 -4.28 -13.80 17.63
C LYS A 615 -4.47 -14.75 18.81
N ASN A 616 -3.95 -14.40 19.98
CA ASN A 616 -4.10 -15.18 21.21
C ASN A 616 -5.44 -14.92 21.92
N ASP A 617 -6.16 -13.87 21.54
CA ASP A 617 -7.43 -13.51 22.16
C ASP A 617 -8.58 -14.43 21.72
N THR A 618 -9.13 -15.17 22.67
CA THR A 618 -10.26 -16.08 22.47
C THR A 618 -11.62 -15.43 22.72
N ARG A 619 -11.65 -14.16 23.16
CA ARG A 619 -12.91 -13.43 23.38
C ARG A 619 -13.67 -13.22 22.07
N VAL A 620 -15.00 -13.24 22.17
CA VAL A 620 -15.90 -12.95 21.05
C VAL A 620 -16.19 -11.45 21.00
N TYR A 621 -16.12 -10.88 19.80
CA TYR A 621 -16.39 -9.47 19.53
C TYR A 621 -17.47 -9.35 18.47
N ALA A 622 -18.25 -8.27 18.51
CA ALA A 622 -19.25 -8.01 17.48
C ALA A 622 -18.59 -7.57 16.16
N THR A 623 -17.42 -6.93 16.21
CA THR A 623 -16.66 -6.50 15.02
C THR A 623 -15.16 -6.71 15.18
N ALA A 624 -14.45 -6.79 14.05
CA ALA A 624 -12.98 -6.87 14.03
C ALA A 624 -12.34 -5.63 14.69
N ALA A 625 -12.84 -4.42 14.42
CA ALA A 625 -12.39 -3.20 15.08
C ALA A 625 -12.44 -3.26 16.62
N GLN A 626 -13.48 -3.87 17.22
CA GLN A 626 -13.54 -4.03 18.67
C GLN A 626 -12.40 -4.91 19.20
N ARG A 627 -12.10 -6.01 18.48
CA ARG A 627 -10.96 -6.87 18.80
C ARG A 627 -9.64 -6.11 18.70
N VAL A 628 -9.45 -5.32 17.64
CA VAL A 628 -8.24 -4.50 17.46
C VAL A 628 -8.04 -3.57 18.65
N VAL A 629 -9.06 -2.80 19.00
CA VAL A 629 -8.98 -1.82 20.10
C VAL A 629 -8.74 -2.50 21.45
N ALA A 630 -9.41 -3.62 21.72
CA ALA A 630 -9.28 -4.35 22.98
C ALA A 630 -7.93 -5.03 23.19
N ASN A 631 -7.13 -5.20 22.13
CA ASN A 631 -5.82 -5.84 22.16
C ASN A 631 -4.67 -4.84 21.93
N LYS A 632 -4.95 -3.54 21.91
CA LYS A 632 -3.93 -2.50 21.78
C LYS A 632 -2.94 -2.56 22.96
N PRO A 633 -1.62 -2.62 22.70
CA PRO A 633 -0.62 -2.67 23.77
C PRO A 633 -0.75 -1.50 24.75
N GLY A 634 -0.62 -1.78 26.05
CA GLY A 634 -0.57 -0.75 27.08
C GLY A 634 0.56 0.26 26.83
N GLY A 635 0.27 1.55 27.02
CA GLY A 635 1.22 2.65 26.79
C GLY A 635 1.50 2.97 25.32
N LEU A 636 0.91 2.25 24.36
CA LEU A 636 0.98 2.62 22.94
C LEU A 636 -0.07 3.70 22.64
N THR A 637 0.33 4.95 22.75
CA THR A 637 -0.45 6.13 22.36
C THR A 637 0.28 6.91 21.28
N ASP A 638 -0.36 7.93 20.73
CA ASP A 638 0.38 8.94 19.98
C ASP A 638 1.51 9.49 20.84
N ALA A 639 2.63 9.77 20.18
CA ALA A 639 3.79 10.35 20.83
C ALA A 639 4.71 11.04 19.82
N CYS A 640 5.46 12.03 20.29
CA CYS A 640 6.67 12.48 19.63
C CYS A 640 7.91 12.11 20.44
N PHE A 641 9.04 11.95 19.76
CA PHE A 641 10.32 11.60 20.35
C PHE A 641 11.34 12.68 20.02
N THR A 642 11.92 13.32 21.04
CA THR A 642 12.91 14.39 20.86
C THR A 642 14.22 13.84 20.28
N SER A 643 15.13 14.74 19.88
CA SER A 643 16.49 14.37 19.40
C SER A 643 17.30 13.58 20.43
N GLU A 644 16.99 13.74 21.72
CA GLU A 644 17.61 13.03 22.85
C GLU A 644 16.90 11.69 23.15
N GLY A 645 15.87 11.33 22.38
CA GLY A 645 15.10 10.10 22.56
C GLY A 645 14.01 10.18 23.63
N THR A 646 13.74 11.37 24.18
CA THR A 646 12.67 11.55 25.17
C THR A 646 11.31 11.34 24.51
N GLN A 647 10.51 10.41 25.03
CA GLN A 647 9.14 10.19 24.58
C GLN A 647 8.20 11.19 25.27
N ILE A 648 7.44 11.93 24.47
CA ILE A 648 6.34 12.80 24.92
C ILE A 648 5.04 12.17 24.42
N ALA A 649 4.29 11.57 25.34
CA ALA A 649 3.00 10.93 25.04
C ALA A 649 1.91 12.01 24.94
N GLU A 650 1.59 12.41 23.71
CA GLU A 650 0.65 13.48 23.42
C GLU A 650 -0.14 13.15 22.15
N THR A 651 -1.42 13.49 22.14
CA THR A 651 -2.27 13.29 20.95
C THR A 651 -1.76 14.17 19.81
N ALA A 652 -1.70 13.62 18.59
CA ALA A 652 -1.38 14.43 17.42
C ALA A 652 -2.52 15.43 17.12
N ASP A 653 -2.31 16.69 17.49
CA ASP A 653 -3.28 17.78 17.33
C ASP A 653 -3.01 18.57 16.04
N PRO A 654 -3.97 18.66 15.09
CA PRO A 654 -3.83 19.48 13.89
C PRO A 654 -3.63 20.98 14.17
N ASN A 655 -3.97 21.47 15.36
CA ASN A 655 -3.77 22.87 15.76
C ASN A 655 -2.42 23.13 16.42
N ASN A 656 -1.51 22.13 16.43
CA ASN A 656 -0.19 22.22 17.05
C ASN A 656 -0.22 22.57 18.55
N GLY A 657 -1.20 22.02 19.28
CA GLY A 657 -1.24 22.08 20.74
C GLY A 657 -0.06 21.37 21.42
N GLY A 658 0.17 21.76 22.67
CA GLY A 658 1.14 21.17 23.60
C GLY A 658 2.59 21.08 23.10
N GLN A 659 3.36 20.14 23.67
CA GLN A 659 4.81 20.11 23.48
C GLN A 659 5.18 19.53 22.12
N CYS A 660 4.49 18.47 21.68
CA CYS A 660 4.75 17.88 20.37
C CYS A 660 4.44 18.85 19.23
N GLY A 661 3.37 19.66 19.34
CA GLY A 661 3.04 20.68 18.34
C GLY A 661 4.06 21.81 18.24
N GLN A 662 4.73 22.16 19.34
CA GLN A 662 5.79 23.18 19.36
C GLN A 662 7.11 22.69 18.75
N ILE A 663 7.49 21.45 19.04
CA ILE A 663 8.78 20.88 18.58
C ILE A 663 8.68 20.38 17.14
N MET A 664 7.52 19.82 16.78
CA MET A 664 7.23 19.26 15.47
C MET A 664 5.86 19.80 15.01
N PRO A 665 5.78 21.02 14.47
CA PRO A 665 4.50 21.52 13.98
C PRO A 665 4.02 20.76 12.73
N PHE A 666 2.71 20.60 12.62
CA PHE A 666 2.01 20.26 11.39
C PHE A 666 1.85 21.51 10.53
N TYR A 667 2.24 21.39 9.27
CA TYR A 667 2.03 22.39 8.24
C TYR A 667 0.96 21.91 7.27
N LEU A 668 0.30 22.84 6.58
CA LEU A 668 -0.79 22.53 5.66
C LEU A 668 -0.25 22.14 4.27
N ASN A 669 -1.11 22.25 3.27
CA ASN A 669 -0.80 22.13 1.86
C ASN A 669 -1.59 23.21 1.07
N PRO A 670 -1.36 23.39 -0.24
CA PRO A 670 -1.98 24.47 -0.99
C PRO A 670 -3.52 24.43 -0.98
N ARG A 671 -4.11 23.22 -1.01
CA ARG A 671 -5.58 23.05 -1.02
C ARG A 671 -6.20 23.32 0.34
N MET A 672 -5.55 22.92 1.43
CA MET A 672 -5.97 23.25 2.79
C MET A 672 -5.86 24.75 3.07
N VAL A 673 -4.85 25.44 2.51
CA VAL A 673 -4.76 26.91 2.56
C VAL A 673 -5.89 27.56 1.75
N ALA A 674 -6.30 26.94 0.65
CA ALA A 674 -7.47 27.35 -0.14
C ALA A 674 -8.83 27.03 0.52
N GLY A 675 -8.85 26.41 1.70
CA GLY A 675 -10.07 26.08 2.45
C GLY A 675 -10.48 24.60 2.45
N GLY A 676 -9.69 23.73 1.81
CA GLY A 676 -9.93 22.29 1.77
C GLY A 676 -9.93 21.62 3.16
N PRO A 677 -10.65 20.49 3.31
CA PRO A 677 -10.77 19.80 4.58
C PRO A 677 -9.47 19.05 4.97
N LEU A 678 -9.31 18.76 6.26
CA LEU A 678 -8.18 17.97 6.77
C LEU A 678 -8.12 16.56 6.16
N THR A 679 -9.26 16.00 5.74
CA THR A 679 -9.33 14.69 5.08
C THR A 679 -8.57 14.66 3.76
N ASP A 680 -8.33 15.82 3.14
CA ASP A 680 -7.50 15.97 1.94
C ASP A 680 -7.91 15.02 0.80
N ASP A 681 -9.22 14.78 0.65
CA ASP A 681 -9.80 13.84 -0.30
C ASP A 681 -10.88 14.49 -1.17
N VAL A 682 -10.82 15.81 -1.34
CA VAL A 682 -11.67 16.57 -2.28
C VAL A 682 -10.87 16.87 -3.54
N LEU A 683 -10.98 15.98 -4.53
CA LEU A 683 -10.31 16.13 -5.82
C LEU A 683 -10.93 17.26 -6.65
N LYS A 684 -12.26 17.29 -6.73
CA LYS A 684 -13.04 18.35 -7.41
C LYS A 684 -14.13 18.84 -6.46
N CYS A 685 -14.04 20.09 -6.04
CA CYS A 685 -15.04 20.69 -5.16
C CYS A 685 -16.37 20.94 -5.89
N GLN A 686 -17.46 21.01 -5.13
CA GLN A 686 -18.69 21.64 -5.62
C GLN A 686 -18.50 23.16 -5.61
N LEU A 687 -19.23 23.90 -6.46
CA LEU A 687 -19.03 25.33 -6.62
C LEU A 687 -20.20 26.14 -6.07
N VAL A 688 -19.87 27.27 -5.45
CA VAL A 688 -20.81 28.33 -5.06
C VAL A 688 -20.43 29.65 -5.72
N PRO A 689 -21.40 30.54 -6.01
CA PRO A 689 -21.09 31.86 -6.58
C PRO A 689 -20.13 32.68 -5.72
N VAL A 690 -19.31 33.52 -6.37
CA VAL A 690 -18.44 34.48 -5.67
C VAL A 690 -19.28 35.58 -5.02
N ASN A 691 -19.38 35.56 -3.68
CA ASN A 691 -20.11 36.57 -2.91
C ASN A 691 -19.15 37.64 -2.35
N ALA A 692 -19.53 38.91 -2.46
CA ALA A 692 -18.70 40.02 -1.98
C ALA A 692 -18.39 39.95 -0.48
N SER A 693 -19.33 39.44 0.32
CA SER A 693 -19.20 39.29 1.78
C SER A 693 -18.06 38.35 2.19
N ASP A 694 -17.65 37.43 1.33
CA ASP A 694 -16.63 36.43 1.67
C ASP A 694 -15.20 36.99 1.60
N TYR A 695 -15.05 38.21 1.06
CA TYR A 695 -13.77 38.87 0.79
C TYR A 695 -13.72 40.30 1.33
N PRO A 696 -13.80 40.49 2.65
CA PRO A 696 -13.57 41.80 3.24
C PRO A 696 -12.18 42.31 2.84
N GLY A 697 -12.13 43.53 2.28
CA GLY A 697 -10.88 44.15 1.82
C GLY A 697 -10.64 44.15 0.30
N LEU A 698 -11.44 43.43 -0.49
CA LEU A 698 -11.41 43.61 -1.96
C LEU A 698 -12.13 44.90 -2.36
N SER A 699 -11.53 45.66 -3.27
CA SER A 699 -12.23 46.73 -3.98
C SER A 699 -13.25 46.16 -4.98
N ALA A 700 -14.16 47.00 -5.47
CA ALA A 700 -15.14 46.59 -6.49
C ALA A 700 -14.46 46.08 -7.78
N SER A 701 -13.34 46.69 -8.19
CA SER A 701 -12.58 46.27 -9.38
C SER A 701 -11.87 44.94 -9.16
N GLN A 702 -11.29 44.73 -7.97
CA GLN A 702 -10.65 43.47 -7.60
C GLN A 702 -11.66 42.32 -7.49
N LEU A 703 -12.85 42.59 -6.93
CA LEU A 703 -13.94 41.61 -6.89
C LEU A 703 -14.43 41.26 -8.31
N ALA A 704 -14.53 42.23 -9.22
CA ALA A 704 -14.91 41.97 -10.61
C ALA A 704 -13.88 41.09 -11.33
N ARG A 705 -12.58 41.35 -11.13
CA ARG A 705 -11.48 40.50 -11.62
C ARG A 705 -11.56 39.09 -11.06
N LEU A 706 -11.78 38.95 -9.75
CA LEU A 706 -11.95 37.64 -9.12
C LEU A 706 -13.14 36.87 -9.70
N LYS A 707 -14.28 37.54 -9.95
CA LYS A 707 -15.44 36.93 -10.63
C LYS A 707 -15.13 36.50 -12.07
N ALA A 708 -14.26 37.22 -12.78
CA ALA A 708 -13.82 36.82 -14.12
C ALA A 708 -12.93 35.56 -14.10
N VAL A 709 -12.12 35.37 -13.04
CA VAL A 709 -11.35 34.13 -12.83
C VAL A 709 -12.25 32.94 -12.51
N PHE A 710 -13.35 33.17 -11.77
CA PHE A 710 -14.26 32.13 -11.28
C PHE A 710 -15.68 32.30 -11.86
N PRO A 711 -15.86 32.19 -13.19
CA PRO A 711 -17.16 32.44 -13.83
C PRO A 711 -18.23 31.42 -13.42
N THR A 712 -17.81 30.22 -13.01
CA THR A 712 -18.68 29.14 -12.52
C THR A 712 -18.73 29.04 -11.00
N GLY A 713 -18.08 29.96 -10.28
CA GLY A 713 -17.99 29.97 -8.83
C GLY A 713 -16.68 29.39 -8.26
N VAL A 714 -16.61 29.38 -6.94
CA VAL A 714 -15.47 28.94 -6.12
C VAL A 714 -15.83 27.72 -5.29
N CYS A 715 -14.82 27.01 -4.79
CA CYS A 715 -15.03 25.78 -4.03
C CYS A 715 -15.89 25.97 -2.77
N ASP A 716 -16.92 25.14 -2.66
CA ASP A 716 -17.66 24.82 -1.45
C ASP A 716 -17.10 23.53 -0.84
N TYR A 717 -16.13 23.70 0.05
CA TYR A 717 -15.53 22.59 0.81
C TYR A 717 -16.41 22.07 1.95
N GLY A 718 -17.59 22.67 2.18
CA GLY A 718 -18.61 22.12 3.08
C GLY A 718 -19.30 20.88 2.51
N ARG A 719 -19.05 20.56 1.23
CA ARG A 719 -19.64 19.42 0.52
C ARG A 719 -18.58 18.41 0.10
N ALA A 720 -19.01 17.17 -0.02
CA ALA A 720 -18.17 16.11 -0.57
C ALA A 720 -17.77 16.42 -2.02
N SER A 721 -16.63 15.87 -2.42
CA SER A 721 -16.09 15.95 -3.77
C SER A 721 -17.11 15.51 -4.82
N VAL A 722 -17.06 16.13 -6.00
CA VAL A 722 -17.78 15.65 -7.18
C VAL A 722 -17.31 14.23 -7.51
N GLY A 723 -18.27 13.32 -7.73
CA GLY A 723 -17.99 11.90 -7.98
C GLY A 723 -17.77 11.06 -6.72
N SER A 724 -17.75 11.67 -5.52
CA SER A 724 -17.69 10.93 -4.26
C SER A 724 -18.94 10.05 -4.11
N LYS A 725 -18.71 8.75 -3.92
CA LYS A 725 -19.71 7.71 -3.72
C LYS A 725 -19.19 6.69 -2.72
N PRO A 726 -20.07 5.89 -2.08
CA PRO A 726 -19.65 4.72 -1.32
C PRO A 726 -18.80 3.77 -2.17
N LEU A 727 -17.93 3.00 -1.52
CA LEU A 727 -17.17 1.96 -2.20
C LEU A 727 -18.11 0.94 -2.84
N LYS A 728 -17.81 0.52 -4.07
CA LYS A 728 -18.53 -0.56 -4.76
C LYS A 728 -18.37 -1.90 -4.04
N GLY A 729 -17.20 -2.10 -3.41
CA GLY A 729 -16.87 -3.30 -2.67
C GLY A 729 -15.37 -3.38 -2.39
N THR A 730 -14.97 -4.44 -1.68
CA THR A 730 -13.57 -4.86 -1.57
C THR A 730 -13.31 -6.00 -2.56
N TRP A 731 -12.06 -6.30 -2.88
CA TRP A 731 -11.71 -7.38 -3.80
C TRP A 731 -12.35 -7.24 -5.17
N LEU A 732 -12.23 -6.03 -5.75
CA LEU A 732 -12.63 -5.76 -7.12
C LEU A 732 -11.58 -6.26 -8.12
N THR A 733 -12.05 -6.69 -9.28
CA THR A 733 -11.24 -7.04 -10.47
C THR A 733 -11.53 -6.07 -11.60
N TYR A 734 -10.59 -5.90 -12.54
CA TYR A 734 -10.68 -4.89 -13.60
C TYR A 734 -10.57 -5.51 -15.00
N PRO A 735 -11.60 -6.22 -15.50
CA PRO A 735 -11.50 -6.96 -16.77
C PRO A 735 -11.24 -6.06 -18.00
N SER A 736 -11.61 -4.79 -17.93
CA SER A 736 -11.35 -3.80 -18.98
C SER A 736 -11.27 -2.38 -18.41
N ALA A 737 -10.84 -1.41 -19.22
CA ALA A 737 -10.68 -0.02 -18.79
C ALA A 737 -11.95 0.59 -18.19
N GLY A 738 -11.86 1.01 -16.92
CA GLY A 738 -12.95 1.67 -16.19
C GLY A 738 -14.09 0.74 -15.77
N VAL A 739 -13.91 -0.58 -15.90
CA VAL A 739 -14.88 -1.59 -15.47
C VAL A 739 -14.33 -2.33 -14.27
N ALA A 740 -15.10 -2.35 -13.18
CA ALA A 740 -14.76 -3.09 -11.97
C ALA A 740 -15.86 -4.10 -11.63
N GLU A 741 -15.49 -5.32 -11.26
CA GLU A 741 -16.40 -6.40 -10.88
C GLU A 741 -15.97 -7.02 -9.55
N GLN A 742 -16.92 -7.53 -8.76
CA GLN A 742 -16.60 -8.27 -7.55
C GLN A 742 -15.87 -9.57 -7.93
N LEU A 743 -14.73 -9.86 -7.32
CA LEU A 743 -14.06 -11.16 -7.49
C LEU A 743 -15.00 -12.28 -7.02
N GLN A 744 -15.18 -13.30 -7.87
CA GLN A 744 -16.09 -14.43 -7.69
C GLN A 744 -15.37 -15.74 -7.39
#